data_AF-A0A1S1N5R2-F1
#
_entry.id   AF-A0A1S1N5R2-F1
#
_cell.length_a   1.000
_cell.length_b   1.000
_cell.length_c   1.000
_cell.angle_alpha   90.00
_cell.angle_beta   90.00
_cell.angle_gamma   90.00
#
_symmetry.space_group_name_H-M   'P 1'
#
loop_
_entity.id
_entity.type
_entity.pdbx_description
1 polymer ?
#
loop_
_entity_poly.entity_id
_entity_poly.type
_entity_poly.pdbx_seq_one_letter_code
_entity_poly.pdbx_strand_id
1 'polypeptide(L)'
;MNTRAWWMLFMAVVLSGCVALGFSHYDDIYGPQHVQVRDVGPSNGEGAGYLHLVKPVLEQRCVVCHGCYDAPCQLKLSSPEGIDRGLSKERVYNGTRLLAQSPSRLLFDAKNTQQWRDKGFTSVLNERQQSAQANLAGSVLYNTLLLKMSHPFPEEGVLGSEFDFSLDREQSCPSMDEFASLAKSKPYAGMPYGLPAISHGEFKQLEAWLKRGGKMAQIAPPTQAELKQVERWEQFLNQHDLKYQLAARYIYEHWYLAHIYFPEVNVDNSPNFFKLVRSRTPPGEPIELISTRRPYDNPEVSRVYYRLMHERSSILAKTHMPLALSDQKMSRLYSQFIAPDYQVEKLPSYEPEVASNPFKVFSVIPVKSKYQFMLDEAELIIKGYIKGPVCRGQIALNVINDQFWVAFIDPDKNSVPAVSDLLLHHEDDLALPAAEQSNVLSLPSWVKYANRQHEYIRAKTKLANELLADGKLLTTDLIWQGDGHNNNAGLTVFRHFDSATVVKGFVGQAPKTMWLLDYALFERIHYLLVAGFDVYGNIGHQLITRLYMDFLRLEGEQNFINLLPQSVRKDVKNHWYRNSHVSLSEFINRKTLLAAPTGIKYVTDDPKTELYDKISAALKAVLSRRYDHTSVPSVLAQLNNLPYKAINTLPQVSFILQRQSNGEHKAFTLLHHNAHYNISSLLNEDGQRAFEEDTATLVPGFIGDYPEAIWYLADEHNTQAFVSQLAAVENEKQYQDVTEKFAIRRTHPQFWQYSDLLHQVAKQYRGIEYGLFDYNRLENR
;
A
#
# COMPACT_ATOMS: atom_id res chain seq x y z
N MET A 1 59.86 -7.72 -18.83
CA MET A 1 58.57 -7.44 -18.17
C MET A 1 58.83 -6.43 -17.05
N ASN A 2 58.44 -5.14 -17.19
CA ASN A 2 58.14 -4.26 -16.04
C ASN A 2 57.82 -2.79 -16.39
N THR A 3 57.97 -2.32 -17.63
CA THR A 3 57.62 -0.93 -17.96
C THR A 3 56.12 -0.67 -18.03
N ARG A 4 55.31 -1.63 -18.51
CA ARG A 4 53.84 -1.54 -18.54
C ARG A 4 53.20 -1.59 -17.15
N ALA A 5 53.76 -2.36 -16.21
CA ALA A 5 53.24 -2.47 -14.85
C ALA A 5 53.44 -1.16 -14.07
N TRP A 6 54.59 -0.51 -14.21
CA TRP A 6 54.88 0.79 -13.60
C TRP A 6 54.03 1.92 -14.17
N TRP A 7 53.75 1.91 -15.48
CA TRP A 7 52.83 2.87 -16.10
C TRP A 7 51.39 2.72 -15.62
N MET A 8 50.90 1.48 -15.46
CA MET A 8 49.57 1.24 -14.90
C MET A 8 49.49 1.61 -13.42
N LEU A 9 50.55 1.35 -12.64
CA LEU A 9 50.62 1.76 -11.25
C LEU A 9 50.65 3.30 -11.11
N PHE A 10 51.40 3.99 -11.97
CA PHE A 10 51.46 5.45 -11.98
C PHE A 10 50.13 6.07 -12.40
N MET A 11 49.46 5.54 -13.43
CA MET A 11 48.09 5.97 -13.76
C MET A 11 47.12 5.69 -12.62
N ALA A 12 47.19 4.55 -11.95
CA ALA A 12 46.34 4.23 -10.81
C ALA A 12 46.59 5.21 -9.64
N VAL A 13 47.85 5.54 -9.36
CA VAL A 13 48.22 6.51 -8.31
C VAL A 13 47.77 7.93 -8.67
N VAL A 14 47.98 8.38 -9.92
CA VAL A 14 47.53 9.71 -10.37
C VAL A 14 46.01 9.80 -10.44
N LEU A 15 45.32 8.75 -10.90
CA LEU A 15 43.85 8.71 -10.89
C LEU A 15 43.31 8.64 -9.44
N SER A 16 43.93 7.88 -8.55
CA SER A 16 43.55 7.85 -7.12
C SER A 16 43.84 9.18 -6.40
N GLY A 17 44.94 9.87 -6.76
CA GLY A 17 45.31 11.18 -6.23
C GLY A 17 44.42 12.32 -6.76
N CYS A 18 44.03 12.26 -8.04
CA CYS A 18 43.05 13.20 -8.61
C CYS A 18 41.63 12.98 -8.06
N VAL A 19 41.27 11.74 -7.72
CA VAL A 19 40.01 11.46 -7.01
C VAL A 19 40.09 11.97 -5.57
N ALA A 20 41.22 11.86 -4.87
CA ALA A 20 41.36 12.38 -3.51
C ALA A 20 41.33 13.93 -3.42
N LEU A 21 41.87 14.63 -4.41
CA LEU A 21 41.94 16.10 -4.43
C LEU A 21 40.62 16.81 -4.80
N GLY A 22 39.59 16.06 -5.21
CA GLY A 22 38.26 16.60 -5.54
C GLY A 22 37.23 16.51 -4.41
N PHE A 23 37.53 15.84 -3.29
CA PHE A 23 36.52 15.41 -2.31
C PHE A 23 36.44 16.25 -1.01
N SER A 24 37.31 17.23 -0.75
CA SER A 24 37.41 17.83 0.60
C SER A 24 37.07 19.31 0.74
N HIS A 25 36.55 20.03 -0.27
CA HIS A 25 36.37 21.49 -0.12
C HIS A 25 35.55 21.89 1.12
N TYR A 26 34.48 21.15 1.45
CA TYR A 26 33.70 21.41 2.66
C TYR A 26 34.37 20.92 3.95
N ASP A 27 35.12 19.82 3.90
CA ASP A 27 35.86 19.31 5.07
C ASP A 27 37.03 20.23 5.44
N ASP A 28 37.66 20.85 4.44
CA ASP A 28 38.74 21.83 4.62
C ASP A 28 38.23 23.12 5.28
N ILE A 29 36.99 23.53 4.96
CA ILE A 29 36.38 24.77 5.48
C ILE A 29 35.68 24.56 6.83
N TYR A 30 34.93 23.46 6.98
CA TYR A 30 34.02 23.24 8.11
C TYR A 30 34.36 22.01 8.96
N GLY A 31 35.45 21.32 8.66
CA GLY A 31 35.88 20.10 9.36
C GLY A 31 35.19 18.83 8.85
N PRO A 32 35.66 17.65 9.29
CA PRO A 32 35.12 16.36 8.88
C PRO A 32 33.67 16.18 9.35
N GLN A 33 32.92 15.31 8.64
CA GLN A 33 31.55 14.95 9.00
C GLN A 33 31.52 14.06 10.24
N HIS A 34 30.64 14.38 11.18
CA HIS A 34 30.31 13.59 12.36
C HIS A 34 28.81 13.60 12.62
N VAL A 35 28.26 12.45 12.99
CA VAL A 35 26.85 12.33 13.39
C VAL A 35 26.54 13.31 14.52
N GLN A 36 25.42 14.02 14.40
CA GLN A 36 24.99 15.04 15.34
C GLN A 36 23.82 14.55 16.19
N VAL A 37 23.83 14.89 17.48
CA VAL A 37 22.65 14.69 18.34
C VAL A 37 21.69 15.84 18.11
N ARG A 38 20.53 15.55 17.53
CA ARG A 38 19.49 16.56 17.22
C ARG A 38 18.22 16.42 18.05
N ASP A 39 18.03 15.29 18.70
CA ASP A 39 16.89 15.05 19.58
C ASP A 39 16.95 15.97 20.81
N VAL A 40 15.88 16.72 21.03
CA VAL A 40 15.70 17.63 22.16
C VAL A 40 14.31 17.42 22.78
N GLY A 41 14.15 17.80 24.04
CA GLY A 41 12.87 17.66 24.73
C GLY A 41 11.72 18.41 24.04
N PRO A 42 10.50 17.84 24.00
CA PRO A 42 9.39 18.38 23.19
C PRO A 42 8.74 19.64 23.77
N SER A 43 8.87 19.86 25.08
CA SER A 43 7.99 20.82 25.78
C SER A 43 8.44 22.28 25.71
N ASN A 44 9.72 22.57 25.46
CA ASN A 44 10.26 23.93 25.54
C ASN A 44 11.32 24.19 24.46
N GLY A 45 11.55 25.49 24.16
CA GLY A 45 12.65 25.92 23.30
C GLY A 45 12.57 25.37 21.87
N GLU A 46 13.66 24.79 21.40
CA GLU A 46 13.81 24.33 20.01
C GLU A 46 12.92 23.12 19.68
N GLY A 47 12.65 22.24 20.64
CA GLY A 47 11.78 21.07 20.42
C GLY A 47 10.33 21.45 20.20
N ALA A 48 9.79 22.33 21.05
CA ALA A 48 8.46 22.91 20.85
C ALA A 48 8.39 23.70 19.54
N GLY A 49 9.43 24.47 19.22
CA GLY A 49 9.55 25.17 17.94
C GLY A 49 9.53 24.22 16.74
N TYR A 50 10.21 23.08 16.80
CA TYR A 50 10.15 22.07 15.76
C TYR A 50 8.72 21.53 15.60
N LEU A 51 8.07 21.11 16.68
CA LEU A 51 6.75 20.49 16.61
C LEU A 51 5.64 21.43 16.12
N HIS A 52 5.66 22.71 16.54
CA HIS A 52 4.60 23.66 16.23
C HIS A 52 4.86 24.50 14.99
N LEU A 53 6.12 24.72 14.63
CA LEU A 53 6.49 25.59 13.51
C LEU A 53 7.07 24.77 12.36
N VAL A 54 8.07 23.93 12.60
CA VAL A 54 8.79 23.26 11.49
C VAL A 54 8.01 22.07 10.93
N LYS A 55 7.56 21.18 11.80
CA LYS A 55 6.91 19.92 11.42
C LYS A 55 5.67 20.13 10.53
N PRO A 56 4.76 21.09 10.80
CA PRO A 56 3.62 21.34 9.92
C PRO A 56 4.03 21.73 8.50
N VAL A 57 5.08 22.55 8.35
CA VAL A 57 5.61 22.93 7.03
C VAL A 57 6.21 21.73 6.32
N LEU A 58 7.01 20.90 7.03
CA LEU A 58 7.55 19.67 6.46
C LEU A 58 6.43 18.72 6.01
N GLU A 59 5.38 18.56 6.81
CA GLU A 59 4.24 17.71 6.48
C GLU A 59 3.51 18.17 5.21
N GLN A 60 3.13 19.45 5.16
CA GLN A 60 2.29 19.99 4.11
C GLN A 60 3.03 20.30 2.80
N ARG A 61 4.37 20.38 2.82
CA ARG A 61 5.18 20.76 1.65
C ARG A 61 6.16 19.68 1.20
N CYS A 62 6.61 18.80 2.11
CA CYS A 62 7.69 17.86 1.83
C CYS A 62 7.27 16.40 1.99
N VAL A 63 6.56 16.04 3.06
CA VAL A 63 6.13 14.66 3.35
C VAL A 63 5.16 14.13 2.28
N VAL A 64 4.35 15.01 1.70
CA VAL A 64 3.49 14.72 0.53
C VAL A 64 4.26 14.23 -0.70
N CYS A 65 5.59 14.32 -0.73
CA CYS A 65 6.44 13.72 -1.77
C CYS A 65 7.49 12.75 -1.18
N HIS A 66 7.88 12.93 0.09
CA HIS A 66 8.94 12.21 0.79
C HIS A 66 8.40 11.26 1.87
N GLY A 67 7.43 10.42 1.47
CA GLY A 67 6.82 9.39 2.31
C GLY A 67 7.04 7.97 1.79
N CYS A 68 6.98 6.96 2.66
CA CYS A 68 7.14 5.53 2.34
C CYS A 68 8.38 5.16 1.49
N TYR A 69 8.35 4.04 0.74
CA TYR A 69 9.47 3.46 -0.01
C TYR A 69 9.60 3.99 -1.44
N ASP A 70 8.57 4.64 -1.94
CA ASP A 70 8.57 5.37 -3.22
C ASP A 70 9.10 6.80 -3.07
N ALA A 71 9.40 7.24 -1.83
CA ALA A 71 10.11 8.48 -1.58
C ALA A 71 11.43 8.53 -2.39
N PRO A 72 11.67 9.60 -3.16
CA PRO A 72 12.94 9.79 -3.87
C PRO A 72 14.13 9.69 -2.92
N CYS A 73 15.17 8.96 -3.35
CA CYS A 73 16.41 8.75 -2.58
C CYS A 73 16.21 8.09 -1.22
N GLN A 74 15.09 7.37 -1.02
CA GLN A 74 14.64 6.88 0.27
C GLN A 74 14.51 7.97 1.36
N LEU A 75 14.51 9.26 1.01
CA LEU A 75 14.47 10.33 2.00
C LEU A 75 13.07 10.41 2.61
N LYS A 76 12.96 10.14 3.92
CA LYS A 76 11.70 10.22 4.66
C LYS A 76 11.73 11.44 5.56
N LEU A 77 10.78 12.36 5.39
CA LEU A 77 10.71 13.59 6.19
C LEU A 77 9.60 13.55 7.26
N SER A 78 8.97 12.38 7.43
CA SER A 78 7.81 12.16 8.30
C SER A 78 8.13 12.00 9.79
N SER A 79 9.42 11.92 10.17
CA SER A 79 9.83 11.83 11.59
C SER A 79 11.27 12.33 11.76
N PRO A 80 11.70 12.67 13.00
CA PRO A 80 13.09 13.00 13.30
C PRO A 80 14.08 11.91 12.84
N GLU A 81 13.77 10.63 13.05
CA GLU A 81 14.63 9.51 12.64
C GLU A 81 14.73 9.39 11.12
N GLY A 82 13.66 9.72 10.39
CA GLY A 82 13.66 9.76 8.93
C GLY A 82 14.58 10.84 8.39
N ILE A 83 14.50 12.04 8.97
CA ILE A 83 15.31 13.20 8.60
C ILE A 83 16.80 12.91 8.91
N ASP A 84 17.11 12.42 10.11
CA ASP A 84 18.51 12.14 10.50
C ASP A 84 19.11 10.94 9.76
N ARG A 85 18.31 9.93 9.40
CA ARG A 85 18.76 8.85 8.52
C ARG A 85 19.33 9.42 7.22
N GLY A 86 18.66 10.40 6.62
CA GLY A 86 19.08 11.06 5.39
C GLY A 86 18.74 10.25 4.12
N LEU A 87 19.58 10.38 3.10
CA LEU A 87 19.32 9.87 1.75
C LEU A 87 20.19 8.66 1.40
N SER A 88 19.71 7.84 0.46
CA SER A 88 20.46 6.73 -0.12
C SER A 88 20.25 6.69 -1.63
N LYS A 89 21.32 6.36 -2.36
CA LYS A 89 21.29 6.12 -3.81
C LYS A 89 20.66 4.76 -4.15
N GLU A 90 20.56 3.86 -3.17
CA GLU A 90 19.95 2.55 -3.39
C GLU A 90 18.43 2.68 -3.54
N ARG A 91 17.86 2.08 -4.58
CA ARG A 91 16.40 2.02 -4.76
C ARG A 91 15.81 0.84 -3.99
N VAL A 92 14.72 1.05 -3.27
CA VAL A 92 13.97 -0.07 -2.65
C VAL A 92 13.29 -0.88 -3.74
N TYR A 93 12.49 -0.22 -4.58
CA TYR A 93 11.86 -0.85 -5.76
C TYR A 93 12.88 -1.00 -6.89
N ASN A 94 13.41 -2.20 -7.05
CA ASN A 94 14.29 -2.56 -8.14
C ASN A 94 13.96 -3.98 -8.64
N GLY A 95 13.12 -4.06 -9.67
CA GLY A 95 12.70 -5.32 -10.27
C GLY A 95 13.78 -6.06 -11.05
N THR A 96 14.96 -5.46 -11.29
CA THR A 96 16.06 -6.09 -12.05
C THR A 96 17.15 -6.68 -11.15
N ARG A 97 16.96 -6.64 -9.82
CA ARG A 97 17.99 -7.06 -8.86
C ARG A 97 18.16 -8.59 -8.84
N LEU A 98 19.40 -9.05 -8.99
CA LEU A 98 19.76 -10.48 -8.97
C LEU A 98 19.87 -11.07 -7.55
N LEU A 99 20.31 -10.28 -6.58
CA LEU A 99 20.50 -10.68 -5.18
C LEU A 99 19.59 -9.88 -4.26
N ALA A 100 19.16 -10.43 -3.13
CA ALA A 100 18.39 -9.68 -2.14
C ALA A 100 19.23 -8.51 -1.54
N GLN A 101 18.58 -7.37 -1.29
CA GLN A 101 19.17 -6.24 -0.56
C GLN A 101 18.92 -6.36 0.95
N SER A 102 19.81 -5.78 1.76
CA SER A 102 19.59 -5.58 3.19
C SER A 102 18.41 -4.62 3.44
N PRO A 103 17.47 -4.96 4.34
CA PRO A 103 16.36 -4.08 4.69
C PRO A 103 16.80 -2.72 5.27
N SER A 104 16.01 -1.68 4.98
CA SER A 104 16.23 -0.27 5.35
C SER A 104 15.00 0.38 6.00
N ARG A 105 14.17 -0.39 6.71
CA ARG A 105 12.99 0.07 7.46
C ARG A 105 13.39 1.00 8.59
N LEU A 106 12.74 2.16 8.63
CA LEU A 106 12.90 3.14 9.70
C LEU A 106 12.45 2.52 11.03
N LEU A 107 13.18 2.75 12.13
CA LEU A 107 12.94 2.19 13.47
C LEU A 107 13.16 0.66 13.63
N PHE A 108 13.30 -0.10 12.54
CA PHE A 108 13.53 -1.55 12.59
C PHE A 108 14.98 -1.91 12.31
N ASP A 109 15.55 -1.39 11.22
CA ASP A 109 16.80 -1.90 10.67
C ASP A 109 18.05 -1.12 11.12
N ALA A 110 17.87 -0.09 11.96
CA ALA A 110 18.92 0.58 12.72
C ALA A 110 18.33 1.27 13.96
N LYS A 111 19.13 1.38 15.02
CA LYS A 111 18.77 1.96 16.32
C LYS A 111 19.26 3.41 16.50
N ASN A 112 20.18 3.89 15.67
CA ASN A 112 20.73 5.25 15.74
C ASN A 112 21.27 5.73 14.38
N THR A 113 21.59 7.02 14.29
CA THR A 113 22.07 7.67 13.05
C THR A 113 23.41 7.14 12.56
N GLN A 114 24.34 6.76 13.45
CA GLN A 114 25.63 6.19 13.04
C GLN A 114 25.45 4.89 12.26
N GLN A 115 24.57 4.00 12.73
CA GLN A 115 24.26 2.76 12.02
C GLN A 115 23.66 3.01 10.62
N TRP A 116 22.99 4.14 10.38
CA TRP A 116 22.55 4.51 9.04
C TRP A 116 23.71 4.98 8.14
N ARG A 117 24.67 5.74 8.68
CA ARG A 117 25.90 6.11 7.96
C ARG A 117 26.71 4.86 7.58
N ASP A 118 26.83 3.91 8.49
CA ASP A 118 27.50 2.61 8.24
C ASP A 118 26.81 1.79 7.15
N LYS A 119 25.49 2.00 6.96
CA LYS A 119 24.67 1.44 5.88
C LYS A 119 24.72 2.26 4.57
N GLY A 120 25.58 3.26 4.46
CA GLY A 120 25.77 4.06 3.25
C GLY A 120 24.73 5.16 3.02
N PHE A 121 23.92 5.50 4.03
CA PHE A 121 23.08 6.70 3.96
C PHE A 121 23.91 7.95 4.21
N THR A 122 23.63 9.04 3.50
CA THR A 122 24.29 10.34 3.70
C THR A 122 23.32 11.35 4.29
N SER A 123 23.86 12.29 5.08
CA SER A 123 23.04 13.29 5.78
C SER A 123 22.42 14.32 4.82
N VAL A 124 21.19 14.72 5.11
CA VAL A 124 20.53 15.88 4.48
C VAL A 124 20.71 17.17 5.28
N LEU A 125 21.14 17.06 6.53
CA LEU A 125 21.46 18.16 7.44
C LEU A 125 22.99 18.28 7.61
N ASN A 126 23.48 19.43 8.05
CA ASN A 126 24.92 19.61 8.24
C ASN A 126 25.48 18.75 9.37
N GLU A 127 26.42 17.85 9.06
CA GLU A 127 27.14 17.02 10.03
C GLU A 127 28.57 17.51 10.32
N ARG A 128 28.96 18.66 9.79
CA ARG A 128 30.26 19.30 10.06
C ARG A 128 30.16 20.26 11.25
N GLN A 129 31.04 21.26 11.35
CA GLN A 129 30.94 22.31 12.36
C GLN A 129 29.51 22.87 12.48
N GLN A 130 28.98 22.96 13.71
CA GLN A 130 27.59 23.39 13.97
C GLN A 130 27.47 24.92 14.16
N SER A 131 28.04 25.73 13.26
CA SER A 131 27.83 27.18 13.24
C SER A 131 26.65 27.55 12.33
N ALA A 132 26.01 28.70 12.52
CA ALA A 132 24.86 29.09 11.69
C ALA A 132 25.16 29.11 10.19
N GLN A 133 26.36 29.56 9.80
CA GLN A 133 26.81 29.57 8.41
C GLN A 133 27.08 28.15 7.90
N ALA A 134 27.83 27.34 8.66
CA ALA A 134 28.14 25.97 8.28
C ALA A 134 26.88 25.10 8.19
N ASN A 135 25.92 25.32 9.08
CA ASN A 135 24.65 24.60 9.10
C ASN A 135 23.82 24.82 7.84
N LEU A 136 23.84 26.03 7.29
CA LEU A 136 23.19 26.30 6.01
C LEU A 136 24.01 25.79 4.84
N ALA A 137 25.32 26.11 4.81
CA ALA A 137 26.21 25.74 3.72
C ALA A 137 26.27 24.21 3.53
N GLY A 138 26.30 23.45 4.63
CA GLY A 138 26.36 21.98 4.65
C GLY A 138 25.01 21.26 4.69
N SER A 139 23.88 21.94 4.45
CA SER A 139 22.54 21.32 4.46
C SER A 139 22.00 21.11 3.05
N VAL A 140 21.84 19.85 2.63
CA VAL A 140 21.23 19.51 1.34
C VAL A 140 19.80 20.03 1.29
N LEU A 141 19.07 19.89 2.42
CA LEU A 141 17.70 20.38 2.53
C LEU A 141 17.63 21.90 2.30
N TYR A 142 18.48 22.68 2.96
CA TYR A 142 18.50 24.13 2.77
C TYR A 142 18.83 24.52 1.32
N ASN A 143 19.89 23.95 0.76
CA ASN A 143 20.35 24.32 -0.58
C ASN A 143 19.35 23.89 -1.66
N THR A 144 18.62 22.79 -1.44
CA THR A 144 17.54 22.36 -2.33
C THR A 144 16.35 23.33 -2.31
N LEU A 145 15.98 23.84 -1.14
CA LEU A 145 14.95 24.87 -1.00
C LEU A 145 15.42 26.19 -1.63
N LEU A 146 16.66 26.59 -1.36
CA LEU A 146 17.23 27.82 -1.92
C LEU A 146 17.29 27.76 -3.46
N LEU A 147 17.67 26.61 -4.02
CA LEU A 147 17.68 26.38 -5.46
C LEU A 147 16.30 26.60 -6.08
N LYS A 148 15.23 26.15 -5.40
CA LYS A 148 13.85 26.37 -5.83
C LYS A 148 13.47 27.85 -5.76
N MET A 149 13.85 28.54 -4.70
CA MET A 149 13.57 29.97 -4.50
C MET A 149 14.34 30.86 -5.48
N SER A 150 15.51 30.43 -5.94
CA SER A 150 16.40 31.24 -6.80
C SER A 150 16.10 31.11 -8.30
N HIS A 151 15.20 30.22 -8.70
CA HIS A 151 14.85 29.99 -10.10
C HIS A 151 13.37 30.29 -10.33
N PRO A 152 13.02 31.05 -11.39
CA PRO A 152 11.62 31.25 -11.77
C PRO A 152 10.91 29.92 -12.00
N PHE A 153 9.66 29.82 -11.58
CA PHE A 153 8.80 28.67 -11.83
C PHE A 153 7.58 29.13 -12.64
N PRO A 154 7.16 28.38 -13.67
CA PRO A 154 5.97 28.73 -14.44
C PRO A 154 4.71 28.77 -13.55
N GLU A 155 3.89 29.80 -13.76
CA GLU A 155 2.62 30.01 -13.02
C GLU A 155 1.39 29.54 -13.82
N GLU A 156 1.59 29.11 -15.07
CA GLU A 156 0.53 28.61 -15.95
C GLU A 156 1.08 27.56 -16.92
N GLY A 157 0.18 26.85 -17.58
CA GLY A 157 0.51 25.86 -18.61
C GLY A 157 1.17 24.58 -18.08
N VAL A 158 1.69 23.80 -19.03
CA VAL A 158 2.37 22.51 -18.79
C VAL A 158 3.87 22.75 -18.61
N LEU A 159 4.47 22.13 -17.60
CA LEU A 159 5.93 22.20 -17.40
C LEU A 159 6.68 21.52 -18.54
N GLY A 160 7.83 22.08 -18.94
CA GLY A 160 8.61 21.59 -20.08
C GLY A 160 9.39 20.31 -19.81
N SER A 161 10.15 19.87 -20.82
CA SER A 161 10.93 18.62 -20.80
C SER A 161 12.13 18.63 -19.86
N GLU A 162 12.45 19.78 -19.25
CA GLU A 162 13.41 19.89 -18.16
C GLU A 162 12.95 19.22 -16.86
N PHE A 163 11.65 18.89 -16.77
CA PHE A 163 11.08 18.11 -15.67
C PHE A 163 10.80 16.66 -16.06
N ASP A 164 11.19 15.72 -15.20
CA ASP A 164 10.92 14.30 -15.35
C ASP A 164 9.99 13.82 -14.23
N PHE A 165 8.74 13.57 -14.60
CA PHE A 165 7.69 13.06 -13.71
C PHE A 165 7.49 11.54 -13.83
N SER A 166 8.33 10.85 -14.60
CA SER A 166 8.25 9.39 -14.68
C SER A 166 8.53 8.76 -13.30
N LEU A 167 7.79 7.69 -13.00
CA LEU A 167 7.88 7.02 -11.70
C LEU A 167 9.19 6.23 -11.54
N ASP A 168 9.85 5.88 -12.64
CA ASP A 168 11.11 5.13 -12.71
C ASP A 168 12.34 6.01 -13.04
N ARG A 169 12.16 7.34 -13.09
CA ARG A 169 13.22 8.34 -13.34
C ARG A 169 14.51 8.06 -12.58
N GLU A 170 15.64 8.34 -13.22
CA GLU A 170 16.93 8.29 -12.57
C GLU A 170 16.97 9.26 -11.38
N GLN A 171 17.19 8.74 -10.17
CA GLN A 171 17.14 9.54 -8.96
C GLN A 171 18.49 10.26 -8.77
N SER A 172 18.45 11.59 -8.70
CA SER A 172 19.62 12.40 -8.37
C SER A 172 19.66 12.62 -6.86
N CYS A 173 20.52 11.89 -6.16
CA CYS A 173 20.62 11.88 -4.70
C CYS A 173 21.98 12.46 -4.25
N PRO A 174 22.21 13.77 -4.43
CA PRO A 174 23.52 14.37 -4.17
C PRO A 174 23.79 14.43 -2.66
N SER A 175 25.04 14.14 -2.29
CA SER A 175 25.63 14.68 -1.08
C SER A 175 25.87 16.19 -1.21
N MET A 176 26.20 16.88 -0.12
CA MET A 176 26.58 18.29 -0.19
C MET A 176 27.78 18.56 -1.08
N ASP A 177 28.74 17.63 -1.13
CA ASP A 177 29.93 17.76 -1.97
C ASP A 177 29.58 17.66 -3.46
N GLU A 178 28.50 16.95 -3.81
CA GLU A 178 27.98 16.81 -5.18
C GLU A 178 26.96 17.90 -5.55
N PHE A 179 26.41 18.64 -4.56
CA PHE A 179 25.24 19.49 -4.75
C PHE A 179 25.47 20.64 -5.75
N ALA A 180 26.66 21.27 -5.74
CA ALA A 180 26.97 22.35 -6.67
C ALA A 180 26.93 21.89 -8.14
N SER A 181 27.35 20.64 -8.40
CA SER A 181 27.26 20.03 -9.74
C SER A 181 25.81 19.76 -10.13
N LEU A 182 24.97 19.30 -9.18
CA LEU A 182 23.53 19.15 -9.41
C LEU A 182 22.90 20.49 -9.76
N ALA A 183 23.09 21.52 -8.93
CA ALA A 183 22.48 22.84 -9.13
C ALA A 183 22.85 23.46 -10.48
N LYS A 184 24.09 23.23 -10.96
CA LYS A 184 24.54 23.70 -12.27
C LYS A 184 23.93 22.92 -13.44
N SER A 185 23.83 21.59 -13.32
CA SER A 185 23.35 20.71 -14.40
C SER A 185 21.83 20.61 -14.48
N LYS A 186 21.14 20.77 -13.35
CA LYS A 186 19.68 20.70 -13.21
C LYS A 186 19.17 21.88 -12.36
N PRO A 187 19.13 23.11 -12.90
CA PRO A 187 18.72 24.30 -12.14
C PRO A 187 17.30 24.22 -11.57
N TYR A 188 16.40 23.47 -12.23
CA TYR A 188 15.02 23.26 -11.80
C TYR A 188 14.81 22.06 -10.84
N ALA A 189 15.90 21.43 -10.35
CA ALA A 189 15.82 20.32 -9.41
C ALA A 189 15.51 20.74 -7.95
N GLY A 190 15.35 22.04 -7.69
CA GLY A 190 14.94 22.55 -6.38
C GLY A 190 13.59 21.97 -5.93
N MET A 191 13.42 21.80 -4.61
CA MET A 191 12.21 21.24 -4.02
C MET A 191 11.34 22.33 -3.36
N PRO A 192 10.00 22.21 -3.38
CA PRO A 192 9.20 21.10 -3.92
C PRO A 192 9.33 20.94 -5.46
N TYR A 193 9.69 19.74 -5.91
CA TYR A 193 10.07 19.49 -7.29
C TYR A 193 8.84 19.49 -8.20
N GLY A 194 8.88 20.31 -9.26
CA GLY A 194 7.75 20.45 -10.20
C GLY A 194 6.44 20.91 -9.55
N LEU A 195 6.53 21.69 -8.46
CA LEU A 195 5.43 22.37 -7.77
C LEU A 195 5.88 23.80 -7.41
N PRO A 196 4.98 24.72 -7.04
CA PRO A 196 5.39 26.08 -6.67
C PRO A 196 6.33 26.08 -5.46
N ALA A 197 7.15 27.12 -5.35
CA ALA A 197 8.00 27.29 -4.17
C ALA A 197 7.14 27.40 -2.89
N ILE A 198 7.71 27.02 -1.75
CA ILE A 198 7.10 27.34 -0.46
C ILE A 198 7.07 28.85 -0.26
N SER A 199 6.16 29.35 0.57
CA SER A 199 6.10 30.78 0.85
C SER A 199 7.39 31.30 1.48
N HIS A 200 7.69 32.59 1.31
CA HIS A 200 8.84 33.20 1.98
C HIS A 200 8.82 33.02 3.50
N GLY A 201 7.64 33.06 4.13
CA GLY A 201 7.48 32.81 5.57
C GLY A 201 7.89 31.40 5.96
N GLU A 202 7.37 30.40 5.26
CA GLU A 202 7.75 28.99 5.47
C GLU A 202 9.24 28.76 5.22
N PHE A 203 9.81 29.36 4.17
CA PHE A 203 11.25 29.28 3.90
C PHE A 203 12.07 29.86 5.06
N LYS A 204 11.71 31.04 5.57
CA LYS A 204 12.40 31.66 6.71
C LYS A 204 12.28 30.84 7.98
N GLN A 205 11.15 30.16 8.17
CA GLN A 205 10.94 29.24 9.30
C GLN A 205 11.88 28.03 9.24
N LEU A 206 11.97 27.39 8.07
CA LEU A 206 12.91 26.28 7.85
C LEU A 206 14.37 26.75 7.91
N GLU A 207 14.70 27.90 7.34
CA GLU A 207 16.03 28.51 7.42
C GLU A 207 16.45 28.73 8.88
N ALA A 208 15.58 29.30 9.72
CA ALA A 208 15.87 29.56 11.12
C ALA A 208 16.10 28.27 11.92
N TRP A 209 15.33 27.21 11.62
CA TRP A 209 15.54 25.88 12.19
C TRP A 209 16.88 25.27 11.77
N LEU A 210 17.19 25.32 10.46
CA LEU A 210 18.43 24.78 9.92
C LEU A 210 19.66 25.53 10.44
N LYS A 211 19.62 26.87 10.56
CA LYS A 211 20.70 27.68 11.17
C LYS A 211 21.10 27.19 12.56
N ARG A 212 20.13 26.72 13.35
CA ARG A 212 20.35 26.21 14.71
C ARG A 212 20.73 24.72 14.76
N GLY A 213 21.11 24.15 13.62
CA GLY A 213 21.53 22.75 13.52
C GLY A 213 20.36 21.79 13.50
N GLY A 214 19.18 22.21 13.05
CA GLY A 214 18.06 21.30 12.77
C GLY A 214 17.63 20.45 13.96
N LYS A 215 17.57 21.04 15.17
CA LYS A 215 17.12 20.33 16.38
C LYS A 215 15.66 19.90 16.25
N MET A 216 15.34 18.68 16.67
CA MET A 216 14.05 18.04 16.47
C MET A 216 13.56 17.43 17.77
N ALA A 217 12.25 17.24 17.88
CA ALA A 217 11.65 16.59 19.02
C ALA A 217 10.64 15.54 18.55
N GLN A 218 10.50 14.50 19.35
CA GLN A 218 9.47 13.49 19.19
C GLN A 218 8.08 14.07 19.47
N ILE A 219 7.05 13.49 18.85
CA ILE A 219 5.66 13.79 19.21
C ILE A 219 5.39 13.45 20.68
N ALA A 220 4.30 14.01 21.23
CA ALA A 220 3.92 13.73 22.61
C ALA A 220 3.80 12.22 22.87
N PRO A 221 4.23 11.73 24.04
CA PRO A 221 4.07 10.32 24.39
C PRO A 221 2.57 9.96 24.51
N PRO A 222 2.23 8.67 24.42
CA PRO A 222 0.86 8.22 24.68
C PRO A 222 0.33 8.67 26.03
N THR A 223 -0.98 8.91 26.10
CA THR A 223 -1.67 9.26 27.34
C THR A 223 -1.65 8.09 28.33
N GLN A 224 -1.83 8.38 29.62
CA GLN A 224 -1.92 7.32 30.64
C GLN A 224 -3.10 6.36 30.40
N ALA A 225 -4.19 6.85 29.78
CA ALA A 225 -5.33 6.01 29.42
C ALA A 225 -4.99 5.05 28.27
N GLU A 226 -4.28 5.52 27.24
CA GLU A 226 -3.77 4.66 26.16
C GLU A 226 -2.74 3.65 26.67
N LEU A 227 -1.83 4.04 27.57
CA LEU A 227 -0.84 3.13 28.15
C LEU A 227 -1.48 1.99 28.96
N LYS A 228 -2.58 2.26 29.68
CA LYS A 228 -3.36 1.20 30.35
C LYS A 228 -3.98 0.22 29.36
N GLN A 229 -4.45 0.71 28.21
CA GLN A 229 -4.95 -0.17 27.15
C GLN A 229 -3.82 -0.99 26.53
N VAL A 230 -2.65 -0.39 26.28
CA VAL A 230 -1.45 -1.11 25.84
C VAL A 230 -1.11 -2.24 26.80
N GLU A 231 -1.01 -1.96 28.10
CA GLU A 231 -0.69 -2.97 29.11
C GLU A 231 -1.69 -4.13 29.10
N ARG A 232 -2.98 -3.84 29.05
CA ARG A 232 -4.05 -4.85 29.00
C ARG A 232 -3.96 -5.74 27.76
N TRP A 233 -3.73 -5.16 26.60
CA TRP A 233 -3.59 -5.90 25.34
C TRP A 233 -2.31 -6.73 25.30
N GLU A 234 -1.19 -6.19 25.80
CA GLU A 234 0.06 -6.92 25.94
C GLU A 234 -0.08 -8.08 26.94
N GLN A 235 -0.84 -7.91 28.03
CA GLN A 235 -1.13 -8.99 28.97
C GLN A 235 -1.93 -10.13 28.30
N PHE A 236 -2.92 -9.80 27.47
CA PHE A 236 -3.68 -10.81 26.73
C PHE A 236 -2.81 -11.60 25.74
N LEU A 237 -1.98 -10.89 24.95
CA LEU A 237 -1.16 -11.51 23.89
C LEU A 237 0.04 -12.30 24.41
N ASN A 238 0.51 -12.02 25.64
CA ASN A 238 1.77 -12.56 26.16
C ASN A 238 1.61 -13.59 27.30
N GLN A 239 0.45 -14.26 27.38
CA GLN A 239 0.25 -15.37 28.31
C GLN A 239 1.26 -16.52 28.07
N HIS A 240 1.56 -17.27 29.13
CA HIS A 240 2.58 -18.34 29.10
C HIS A 240 2.14 -19.61 28.38
N ASP A 241 0.84 -19.92 28.37
CA ASP A 241 0.29 -21.14 27.77
C ASP A 241 0.56 -21.20 26.25
N LEU A 242 0.92 -22.38 25.74
CA LEU A 242 1.31 -22.60 24.33
C LEU A 242 0.20 -22.19 23.34
N LYS A 243 -1.06 -22.37 23.72
CA LYS A 243 -2.23 -21.97 22.92
C LYS A 243 -2.25 -20.46 22.71
N TYR A 244 -2.00 -19.69 23.76
CA TYR A 244 -1.92 -18.24 23.66
C TYR A 244 -0.73 -17.78 22.82
N GLN A 245 0.44 -18.43 22.95
CA GLN A 245 1.60 -18.06 22.13
C GLN A 245 1.34 -18.31 20.64
N LEU A 246 0.71 -19.45 20.31
CA LEU A 246 0.36 -19.77 18.92
C LEU A 246 -0.69 -18.80 18.36
N ALA A 247 -1.71 -18.47 19.15
CA ALA A 247 -2.72 -17.48 18.79
C ALA A 247 -2.11 -16.09 18.56
N ALA A 248 -1.24 -15.63 19.46
CA ALA A 248 -0.58 -14.33 19.34
C ALA A 248 0.35 -14.28 18.11
N ARG A 249 1.01 -15.40 17.77
CA ARG A 249 1.75 -15.53 16.50
C ARG A 249 0.84 -15.34 15.30
N TYR A 250 -0.29 -16.04 15.23
CA TYR A 250 -1.25 -15.91 14.13
C TYR A 250 -1.77 -14.46 14.00
N ILE A 251 -2.16 -13.85 15.13
CA ILE A 251 -2.67 -12.47 15.18
C ILE A 251 -1.60 -11.49 14.68
N TYR A 252 -0.36 -11.61 15.14
CA TYR A 252 0.74 -10.75 14.70
C TYR A 252 1.03 -10.87 13.20
N GLU A 253 1.10 -12.09 12.67
CA GLU A 253 1.37 -12.33 11.24
C GLU A 253 0.27 -11.74 10.32
N HIS A 254 -0.90 -11.40 10.87
CA HIS A 254 -1.99 -10.72 10.16
C HIS A 254 -2.11 -9.21 10.46
N TRP A 255 -1.66 -8.75 11.63
CA TRP A 255 -1.86 -7.36 12.08
C TRP A 255 -0.60 -6.48 12.10
N TYR A 256 0.60 -7.02 11.85
CA TYR A 256 1.87 -6.29 12.02
C TYR A 256 1.99 -4.98 11.20
N LEU A 257 1.20 -4.81 10.15
CA LEU A 257 1.18 -3.58 9.33
C LEU A 257 0.17 -2.54 9.81
N ALA A 258 -0.78 -2.91 10.66
CA ALA A 258 -1.87 -2.03 11.09
C ALA A 258 -1.36 -0.84 11.92
N HIS A 259 -2.12 0.25 11.89
CA HIS A 259 -2.01 1.36 12.84
C HIS A 259 -3.10 1.18 13.90
N ILE A 260 -2.70 0.61 15.03
CA ILE A 260 -3.60 0.25 16.12
C ILE A 260 -3.95 1.51 16.92
N TYR A 261 -5.23 1.65 17.30
CA TYR A 261 -5.70 2.70 18.21
C TYR A 261 -6.80 2.17 19.14
N PHE A 262 -7.08 2.92 20.22
CA PHE A 262 -8.00 2.51 21.28
C PHE A 262 -9.23 3.43 21.35
N PRO A 263 -10.35 3.09 20.69
CA PRO A 263 -11.51 3.99 20.56
C PRO A 263 -12.09 4.45 21.91
N GLU A 264 -12.03 3.62 22.95
CA GLU A 264 -12.66 3.89 24.26
C GLU A 264 -12.00 5.02 25.05
N VAL A 265 -10.72 5.29 24.81
CA VAL A 265 -9.92 6.30 25.54
C VAL A 265 -9.53 7.49 24.67
N ASN A 266 -9.87 7.43 23.38
CA ASN A 266 -9.58 8.48 22.42
C ASN A 266 -10.76 9.46 22.35
N VAL A 267 -10.63 10.56 23.10
CA VAL A 267 -11.65 11.61 23.21
C VAL A 267 -11.56 12.61 22.06
N ASP A 268 -10.45 12.62 21.32
CA ASP A 268 -10.15 13.55 20.21
C ASP A 268 -10.18 12.86 18.84
N ASN A 269 -10.45 13.64 17.78
CA ASN A 269 -10.43 13.21 16.37
C ASN A 269 -9.01 12.90 15.83
N SER A 270 -8.00 12.70 16.68
CA SER A 270 -6.61 12.44 16.27
C SER A 270 -5.86 11.61 17.33
N PRO A 271 -6.09 10.29 17.39
CA PRO A 271 -5.50 9.42 18.40
C PRO A 271 -4.00 9.14 18.15
N ASN A 272 -3.29 8.67 19.17
CA ASN A 272 -2.00 8.03 18.93
C ASN A 272 -2.22 6.66 18.27
N PHE A 273 -1.30 6.31 17.37
CA PHE A 273 -1.29 5.00 16.74
C PHE A 273 -0.14 4.14 17.28
N PHE A 274 -0.32 2.83 17.20
CA PHE A 274 0.66 1.84 17.63
C PHE A 274 0.89 0.79 16.54
N LYS A 275 2.08 0.22 16.51
CA LYS A 275 2.45 -0.95 15.70
C LYS A 275 2.55 -2.16 16.63
N LEU A 276 1.94 -3.28 16.24
CA LEU A 276 2.20 -4.55 16.91
C LEU A 276 3.55 -5.10 16.43
N VAL A 277 4.49 -5.29 17.35
CA VAL A 277 5.86 -5.72 17.05
C VAL A 277 6.25 -6.96 17.87
N ARG A 278 7.26 -7.70 17.40
CA ARG A 278 7.92 -8.75 18.17
C ARG A 278 9.05 -8.16 18.99
N SER A 279 9.18 -8.59 20.24
CA SER A 279 10.19 -8.13 21.17
C SER A 279 10.87 -9.27 21.91
N ARG A 280 12.16 -9.08 22.23
CA ARG A 280 12.94 -9.97 23.09
C ARG A 280 12.58 -9.78 24.57
N THR A 281 12.05 -8.61 24.94
CA THR A 281 11.75 -8.22 26.34
C THR A 281 10.23 -8.26 26.64
N PRO A 282 9.84 -8.69 27.85
CA PRO A 282 8.44 -8.79 28.28
C PRO A 282 7.77 -7.42 28.53
N PRO A 283 6.43 -7.37 28.62
CA PRO A 283 5.69 -6.22 29.13
C PRO A 283 6.27 -5.68 30.46
N GLY A 284 6.36 -4.36 30.59
CA GLY A 284 7.00 -3.68 31.72
C GLY A 284 8.47 -3.28 31.47
N GLU A 285 9.13 -3.87 30.47
CA GLU A 285 10.49 -3.49 30.05
C GLU A 285 10.48 -2.70 28.73
N PRO A 286 11.52 -1.88 28.46
CA PRO A 286 11.72 -1.24 27.16
C PRO A 286 11.73 -2.27 26.03
N ILE A 287 11.04 -1.97 24.93
CA ILE A 287 10.93 -2.87 23.78
C ILE A 287 12.32 -3.08 23.16
N GLU A 288 12.84 -4.31 23.22
CA GLU A 288 13.95 -4.72 22.39
C GLU A 288 13.40 -5.40 21.12
N LEU A 289 13.40 -4.67 20.02
CA LEU A 289 12.73 -5.05 18.77
C LEU A 289 13.41 -6.25 18.07
N ILE A 290 12.59 -7.19 17.58
CA ILE A 290 12.99 -8.29 16.70
C ILE A 290 12.66 -7.89 15.25
N SER A 291 13.69 -7.41 14.54
CA SER A 291 13.58 -6.86 13.18
C SER A 291 13.94 -7.87 12.08
N THR A 292 13.23 -8.97 11.99
CA THR A 292 13.42 -9.93 10.89
C THR A 292 12.88 -9.40 9.56
N ARG A 293 13.23 -10.05 8.45
CA ARG A 293 12.81 -9.64 7.10
C ARG A 293 11.31 -9.86 6.90
N ARG A 294 10.79 -11.05 7.28
CA ARG A 294 9.36 -11.40 7.27
C ARG A 294 8.84 -11.57 8.70
N PRO A 295 7.54 -11.34 8.96
CA PRO A 295 6.94 -11.49 10.30
C PRO A 295 7.09 -12.91 10.88
N TYR A 296 7.16 -13.94 10.05
CA TYR A 296 7.30 -15.34 10.48
C TYR A 296 8.75 -15.85 10.46
N ASP A 297 9.73 -15.04 10.07
CA ASP A 297 11.13 -15.49 10.11
C ASP A 297 11.57 -15.75 11.57
N ASN A 298 12.57 -16.63 11.72
CA ASN A 298 13.12 -17.04 13.02
C ASN A 298 13.50 -15.81 13.87
N PRO A 299 12.92 -15.67 15.07
CA PRO A 299 13.15 -14.52 15.94
C PRO A 299 14.49 -14.57 16.70
N GLU A 300 15.23 -15.69 16.62
CA GLU A 300 16.49 -15.94 17.32
C GLU A 300 16.38 -15.75 18.85
N VAL A 301 15.24 -16.16 19.40
CA VAL A 301 14.94 -16.25 20.84
C VAL A 301 14.05 -17.45 21.10
N SER A 302 14.13 -17.98 22.32
CA SER A 302 13.22 -19.04 22.79
C SER A 302 11.80 -18.54 23.03
N ARG A 303 11.64 -17.26 23.38
CA ARG A 303 10.36 -16.63 23.70
C ARG A 303 10.25 -15.29 23.00
N VAL A 304 9.17 -15.13 22.23
CA VAL A 304 8.77 -13.86 21.62
C VAL A 304 7.69 -13.21 22.48
N TYR A 305 7.80 -11.90 22.65
CA TYR A 305 6.74 -11.06 23.20
C TYR A 305 6.14 -10.17 22.11
N TYR A 306 4.82 -10.05 22.08
CA TYR A 306 4.08 -9.18 21.17
C TYR A 306 3.75 -7.87 21.89
N ARG A 307 4.38 -6.78 21.45
CA ARG A 307 4.36 -5.48 22.14
C ARG A 307 3.78 -4.39 21.23
N LEU A 308 3.18 -3.36 21.80
CA LEU A 308 2.60 -2.24 21.07
C LEU A 308 3.55 -1.05 21.10
N MET A 309 4.25 -0.82 19.99
CA MET A 309 5.21 0.27 19.83
C MET A 309 4.49 1.51 19.29
N HIS A 310 4.66 2.67 19.94
CA HIS A 310 4.08 3.94 19.49
C HIS A 310 4.58 4.33 18.10
N GLU A 311 3.65 4.61 17.18
CA GLU A 311 3.94 5.15 15.84
C GLU A 311 4.17 6.66 15.95
N ARG A 312 5.39 7.09 15.62
CA ARG A 312 5.83 8.48 15.78
C ARG A 312 5.94 9.23 14.45
N SER A 313 5.79 8.52 13.33
CA SER A 313 5.82 9.14 12.02
C SER A 313 4.49 9.82 11.69
N SER A 314 4.54 10.89 10.91
CA SER A 314 3.37 11.44 10.24
C SER A 314 2.63 10.35 9.45
N ILE A 315 1.32 10.28 9.64
CA ILE A 315 0.47 9.26 9.00
C ILE A 315 0.29 9.59 7.51
N LEU A 316 0.62 8.63 6.65
CA LEU A 316 0.46 8.72 5.20
C LEU A 316 -0.70 7.86 4.73
N ALA A 317 -1.56 8.39 3.87
CA ALA A 317 -2.74 7.67 3.36
C ALA A 317 -2.36 6.32 2.73
N LYS A 318 -1.27 6.29 1.96
CA LYS A 318 -0.73 5.11 1.26
C LYS A 318 -0.25 3.96 2.17
N THR A 319 0.05 4.24 3.44
CA THR A 319 0.45 3.22 4.43
C THR A 319 -0.59 2.99 5.52
N HIS A 320 -1.60 3.86 5.59
CA HIS A 320 -2.46 3.92 6.77
C HIS A 320 -3.57 2.86 6.71
N MET A 321 -3.53 1.94 7.67
CA MET A 321 -4.48 0.85 7.87
C MET A 321 -4.92 0.82 9.34
N PRO A 322 -5.90 1.65 9.74
CA PRO A 322 -6.28 1.75 11.15
C PRO A 322 -6.97 0.48 11.63
N LEU A 323 -6.62 0.03 12.83
CA LEU A 323 -7.24 -1.11 13.51
C LEU A 323 -7.68 -0.70 14.93
N ALA A 324 -8.98 -0.79 15.20
CA ALA A 324 -9.54 -0.48 16.50
C ALA A 324 -9.40 -1.67 17.45
N LEU A 325 -8.77 -1.45 18.60
CA LEU A 325 -8.69 -2.43 19.68
C LEU A 325 -9.60 -2.01 20.83
N SER A 326 -10.69 -2.74 21.01
CA SER A 326 -11.71 -2.54 22.06
C SER A 326 -11.96 -3.80 22.88
N ASP A 327 -12.72 -3.67 23.96
CA ASP A 327 -13.09 -4.82 24.80
C ASP A 327 -13.87 -5.88 24.02
N GLN A 328 -14.74 -5.43 23.11
CA GLN A 328 -15.45 -6.33 22.20
C GLN A 328 -14.48 -7.09 21.29
N LYS A 329 -13.41 -6.43 20.78
CA LYS A 329 -12.39 -7.08 19.95
C LYS A 329 -11.64 -8.14 20.74
N MET A 330 -11.22 -7.84 21.97
CA MET A 330 -10.52 -8.81 22.83
C MET A 330 -11.40 -10.02 23.14
N SER A 331 -12.67 -9.80 23.48
CA SER A 331 -13.63 -10.89 23.70
C SER A 331 -13.85 -11.74 22.45
N ARG A 332 -13.91 -11.11 21.27
CA ARG A 332 -14.04 -11.81 19.99
C ARG A 332 -12.83 -12.70 19.73
N LEU A 333 -11.61 -12.19 19.94
CA LEU A 333 -10.38 -13.00 19.81
C LEU A 333 -10.31 -14.15 20.82
N TYR A 334 -10.72 -13.92 22.07
CA TYR A 334 -10.81 -15.00 23.06
C TYR A 334 -11.75 -16.12 22.58
N SER A 335 -12.94 -15.76 22.07
CA SER A 335 -13.90 -16.73 21.55
C SER A 335 -13.41 -17.49 20.31
N GLN A 336 -12.54 -16.88 19.50
CA GLN A 336 -11.99 -17.47 18.28
C GLN A 336 -10.77 -18.35 18.56
N PHE A 337 -9.85 -17.91 19.42
CA PHE A 337 -8.56 -18.56 19.57
C PHE A 337 -8.35 -19.28 20.89
N ILE A 338 -9.02 -18.88 21.97
CA ILE A 338 -8.74 -19.41 23.31
C ILE A 338 -9.85 -20.35 23.78
N ALA A 339 -11.11 -19.93 23.65
CA ALA A 339 -12.27 -20.72 24.07
C ALA A 339 -12.47 -22.04 23.32
N PRO A 340 -12.20 -22.17 22.00
CA PRO A 340 -12.46 -23.42 21.28
C PRO A 340 -11.62 -24.57 21.80
N ASP A 341 -12.16 -25.78 21.78
CA ASP A 341 -11.48 -26.97 22.30
C ASP A 341 -10.44 -27.50 21.31
N TYR A 342 -9.18 -27.11 21.52
CA TYR A 342 -8.00 -27.63 20.83
C TYR A 342 -6.78 -27.47 21.74
N GLN A 343 -5.78 -28.33 21.53
CA GLN A 343 -4.57 -28.40 22.33
C GLN A 343 -3.33 -28.07 21.49
N VAL A 344 -2.35 -27.42 22.09
CA VAL A 344 -1.05 -27.13 21.47
C VAL A 344 0.03 -27.84 22.27
N GLU A 345 0.47 -29.00 21.78
CA GLU A 345 1.49 -29.80 22.46
C GLU A 345 2.90 -29.19 22.34
N LYS A 346 3.18 -28.57 21.20
CA LYS A 346 4.44 -27.88 20.92
C LYS A 346 4.22 -26.72 19.95
N LEU A 347 5.06 -25.69 20.05
CA LEU A 347 5.03 -24.61 19.08
C LEU A 347 5.62 -25.05 17.73
N PRO A 348 5.04 -24.57 16.61
CA PRO A 348 5.56 -24.85 15.28
C PRO A 348 6.92 -24.20 15.07
N SER A 349 7.75 -24.84 14.25
CA SER A 349 9.08 -24.35 13.92
C SER A 349 9.04 -23.02 13.15
N TYR A 350 10.15 -22.30 13.21
CA TYR A 350 10.42 -21.13 12.36
C TYR A 350 11.24 -21.48 11.11
N GLU A 351 11.53 -22.76 10.86
CA GLU A 351 12.18 -23.19 9.61
C GLU A 351 11.33 -22.78 8.39
N PRO A 352 11.95 -22.27 7.30
CA PRO A 352 11.24 -21.70 6.16
C PRO A 352 10.17 -22.61 5.55
N GLU A 353 10.42 -23.92 5.45
CA GLU A 353 9.50 -24.91 4.87
C GLU A 353 8.22 -25.09 5.70
N VAL A 354 8.26 -24.74 6.98
CA VAL A 354 7.12 -24.75 7.89
C VAL A 354 6.53 -23.35 7.99
N ALA A 355 7.34 -22.36 8.38
CA ALA A 355 6.89 -21.01 8.73
C ALA A 355 6.22 -20.24 7.59
N SER A 356 6.57 -20.55 6.33
CA SER A 356 5.95 -19.93 5.16
C SER A 356 4.56 -20.49 4.81
N ASN A 357 4.12 -21.57 5.45
CA ASN A 357 2.86 -22.26 5.16
C ASN A 357 1.90 -22.20 6.37
N PRO A 358 0.87 -21.33 6.33
CA PRO A 358 -0.06 -21.15 7.45
C PRO A 358 -0.88 -22.40 7.77
N PHE A 359 -1.11 -23.27 6.78
CA PHE A 359 -1.86 -24.52 6.98
C PHE A 359 -1.07 -25.54 7.80
N LYS A 360 0.28 -25.47 7.76
CA LYS A 360 1.16 -26.27 8.62
C LYS A 360 1.31 -25.69 10.01
N VAL A 361 1.69 -24.41 10.08
CA VAL A 361 2.01 -23.70 11.33
C VAL A 361 0.80 -23.67 12.27
N PHE A 362 -0.38 -23.41 11.72
CA PHE A 362 -1.60 -23.20 12.49
C PHE A 362 -2.64 -24.31 12.26
N SER A 363 -2.19 -25.51 11.90
CA SER A 363 -3.03 -26.69 11.64
C SER A 363 -3.96 -27.03 12.81
N VAL A 364 -3.47 -26.89 14.05
CA VAL A 364 -4.22 -27.19 15.28
C VAL A 364 -5.29 -26.15 15.62
N ILE A 365 -5.22 -24.93 15.05
CA ILE A 365 -6.25 -23.92 15.27
C ILE A 365 -7.44 -24.24 14.34
N PRO A 366 -8.69 -24.28 14.86
CA PRO A 366 -9.86 -24.54 14.03
C PRO A 366 -9.96 -23.62 12.81
N VAL A 367 -10.29 -24.20 11.65
CA VAL A 367 -10.44 -23.46 10.39
C VAL A 367 -11.45 -22.32 10.52
N LYS A 368 -12.61 -22.58 11.16
CA LYS A 368 -13.65 -21.58 11.39
C LYS A 368 -13.11 -20.37 12.16
N SER A 369 -12.27 -20.60 13.17
CA SER A 369 -11.69 -19.53 13.98
C SER A 369 -10.79 -18.62 13.16
N LYS A 370 -9.87 -19.23 12.39
CA LYS A 370 -8.94 -18.50 11.52
C LYS A 370 -9.69 -17.73 10.44
N TYR A 371 -10.65 -18.39 9.77
CA TYR A 371 -11.41 -17.74 8.72
C TYR A 371 -12.27 -16.59 9.25
N GLN A 372 -13.01 -16.80 10.34
CA GLN A 372 -13.82 -15.74 10.94
C GLN A 372 -12.98 -14.55 11.41
N PHE A 373 -11.78 -14.79 11.95
CA PHE A 373 -10.85 -13.71 12.29
C PHE A 373 -10.46 -12.88 11.06
N MET A 374 -10.15 -13.53 9.93
CA MET A 374 -9.83 -12.81 8.69
C MET A 374 -11.07 -12.07 8.14
N LEU A 375 -12.26 -12.67 8.21
CA LEU A 375 -13.52 -12.06 7.78
C LEU A 375 -13.89 -10.84 8.61
N ASP A 376 -13.65 -10.90 9.92
CA ASP A 376 -13.91 -9.79 10.84
C ASP A 376 -13.15 -8.52 10.44
N GLU A 377 -11.98 -8.67 9.79
CA GLU A 377 -11.10 -7.59 9.33
C GLU A 377 -10.77 -7.69 7.83
N ALA A 378 -11.71 -8.17 7.00
CA ALA A 378 -11.37 -8.52 5.62
C ALA A 378 -10.82 -7.34 4.80
N GLU A 379 -11.35 -6.12 5.01
CA GLU A 379 -10.82 -4.91 4.38
C GLU A 379 -9.36 -4.65 4.81
N LEU A 380 -9.02 -4.82 6.09
CA LEU A 380 -7.65 -4.64 6.60
C LEU A 380 -6.68 -5.64 5.94
N ILE A 381 -7.07 -6.91 5.88
CA ILE A 381 -6.26 -7.98 5.32
C ILE A 381 -6.03 -7.74 3.81
N ILE A 382 -7.09 -7.44 3.05
CA ILE A 382 -6.94 -7.14 1.61
C ILE A 382 -6.18 -5.82 1.39
N LYS A 383 -6.37 -4.79 2.24
CA LYS A 383 -5.53 -3.58 2.20
C LYS A 383 -4.05 -3.93 2.37
N GLY A 384 -3.71 -4.94 3.17
CA GLY A 384 -2.35 -5.47 3.27
C GLY A 384 -1.77 -5.91 1.93
N TYR A 385 -2.58 -6.44 1.01
CA TYR A 385 -2.15 -6.90 -0.32
C TYR A 385 -1.66 -5.74 -1.19
N ILE A 386 -2.23 -4.56 -0.92
CA ILE A 386 -2.11 -3.35 -1.74
C ILE A 386 -1.13 -2.34 -1.12
N LYS A 387 -1.21 -2.15 0.20
CA LYS A 387 -0.50 -1.14 0.99
C LYS A 387 0.63 -1.71 1.87
N GLY A 388 0.81 -3.03 1.90
CA GLY A 388 1.61 -3.71 2.93
C GLY A 388 3.12 -3.49 2.81
N PRO A 389 3.95 -4.52 2.53
CA PRO A 389 5.40 -4.31 2.32
C PRO A 389 5.71 -3.39 1.12
N VAL A 390 4.68 -3.03 0.35
CA VAL A 390 4.74 -2.16 -0.82
C VAL A 390 3.77 -0.98 -0.63
N CYS A 391 4.27 0.23 -0.84
CA CYS A 391 3.47 1.43 -1.07
C CYS A 391 3.23 1.70 -2.57
N ARG A 392 3.95 0.97 -3.41
CA ARG A 392 3.92 1.02 -4.88
C ARG A 392 4.27 -0.39 -5.36
N GLY A 393 3.53 -0.95 -6.31
CA GLY A 393 3.79 -2.32 -6.72
C GLY A 393 3.11 -2.77 -8.00
N GLN A 394 3.61 -2.38 -9.17
CA GLN A 394 3.11 -2.88 -10.45
C GLN A 394 3.16 -4.41 -10.55
N ILE A 395 4.20 -5.06 -10.01
CA ILE A 395 4.31 -6.52 -10.13
C ILE A 395 3.15 -7.25 -9.42
N ALA A 396 2.70 -6.76 -8.27
CA ALA A 396 1.56 -7.37 -7.56
C ALA A 396 0.20 -6.87 -8.07
N LEU A 397 0.13 -5.72 -8.74
CA LEU A 397 -1.10 -5.11 -9.23
C LEU A 397 -1.41 -5.46 -10.69
N ASN A 398 -0.40 -5.79 -11.51
CA ASN A 398 -0.57 -6.20 -12.92
C ASN A 398 -1.16 -7.63 -13.07
N VAL A 399 -1.85 -8.14 -12.05
CA VAL A 399 -2.63 -9.38 -12.02
C VAL A 399 -4.11 -9.14 -11.78
N ILE A 400 -4.55 -7.94 -11.44
CA ILE A 400 -5.94 -7.66 -11.07
C ILE A 400 -6.58 -6.67 -12.04
N ASN A 401 -7.89 -6.75 -12.21
CA ASN A 401 -8.66 -5.75 -12.96
C ASN A 401 -8.67 -4.43 -12.17
N ASP A 402 -8.80 -3.32 -12.88
CA ASP A 402 -8.88 -1.98 -12.29
C ASP A 402 -10.10 -1.80 -11.37
N GLN A 403 -11.15 -2.60 -11.58
CA GLN A 403 -12.27 -2.72 -10.66
C GLN A 403 -12.75 -4.17 -10.59
N PHE A 404 -12.91 -4.68 -9.37
CA PHE A 404 -13.63 -5.94 -9.12
C PHE A 404 -14.24 -5.96 -7.71
N TRP A 405 -15.33 -6.72 -7.58
CA TRP A 405 -15.98 -6.95 -6.29
C TRP A 405 -15.41 -8.19 -5.62
N VAL A 406 -15.42 -8.20 -4.29
CA VAL A 406 -15.01 -9.34 -3.48
C VAL A 406 -16.12 -9.67 -2.49
N ALA A 407 -16.50 -10.94 -2.44
CA ALA A 407 -17.33 -11.51 -1.38
C ALA A 407 -16.69 -12.78 -0.84
N PHE A 408 -17.25 -13.30 0.24
CA PHE A 408 -16.68 -14.40 0.99
C PHE A 408 -17.66 -15.56 1.11
N ILE A 409 -17.14 -16.79 1.12
CA ILE A 409 -17.96 -17.97 1.42
C ILE A 409 -18.31 -17.96 2.92
N ASP A 410 -19.52 -18.38 3.25
CA ASP A 410 -19.95 -18.53 4.63
C ASP A 410 -19.01 -19.48 5.41
N PRO A 411 -18.41 -19.02 6.53
CA PRO A 411 -17.47 -19.82 7.32
C PRO A 411 -18.10 -21.10 7.87
N ASP A 412 -19.41 -21.14 8.14
CA ASP A 412 -20.10 -22.37 8.58
C ASP A 412 -20.16 -23.43 7.49
N LYS A 413 -20.07 -23.01 6.23
CA LYS A 413 -20.11 -23.90 5.06
C LYS A 413 -18.72 -24.26 4.56
N ASN A 414 -17.72 -23.41 4.81
CA ASN A 414 -16.34 -23.60 4.41
C ASN A 414 -15.41 -24.13 5.52
N SER A 415 -15.93 -24.41 6.71
CA SER A 415 -15.14 -24.92 7.84
C SER A 415 -15.62 -26.27 8.37
N VAL A 416 -16.33 -27.04 7.55
CA VAL A 416 -16.78 -28.40 7.92
C VAL A 416 -15.58 -29.35 8.09
N PRO A 417 -15.70 -30.43 8.89
CA PRO A 417 -14.58 -31.36 9.15
C PRO A 417 -13.90 -31.86 7.87
N ALA A 418 -14.67 -32.23 6.85
CA ALA A 418 -14.13 -32.70 5.57
C ALA A 418 -13.25 -31.64 4.85
N VAL A 419 -13.55 -30.35 5.01
CA VAL A 419 -12.70 -29.27 4.47
C VAL A 419 -11.43 -29.14 5.30
N SER A 420 -11.52 -29.24 6.62
CA SER A 420 -10.33 -29.23 7.50
C SER A 420 -9.40 -30.41 7.18
N ASP A 421 -9.96 -31.60 7.00
CA ASP A 421 -9.23 -32.80 6.60
C ASP A 421 -8.56 -32.62 5.23
N LEU A 422 -9.27 -32.04 4.26
CA LEU A 422 -8.71 -31.74 2.93
C LEU A 422 -7.47 -30.84 3.04
N LEU A 423 -7.53 -29.77 3.84
CA LEU A 423 -6.41 -28.83 4.00
C LEU A 423 -5.20 -29.49 4.66
N LEU A 424 -5.42 -30.38 5.64
CA LEU A 424 -4.36 -31.14 6.30
C LEU A 424 -3.70 -32.14 5.34
N HIS A 425 -4.48 -32.86 4.53
CA HIS A 425 -3.93 -33.83 3.57
C HIS A 425 -3.20 -33.17 2.39
N HIS A 426 -3.54 -31.93 2.06
CA HIS A 426 -2.97 -31.18 0.94
C HIS A 426 -2.10 -30.00 1.37
N GLU A 427 -1.58 -30.00 2.61
CA GLU A 427 -0.75 -28.89 3.11
C GLU A 427 0.49 -28.62 2.24
N ASP A 428 1.08 -29.66 1.63
CA ASP A 428 2.21 -29.53 0.71
C ASP A 428 1.84 -28.91 -0.64
N ASP A 429 0.62 -29.15 -1.12
CA ASP A 429 0.09 -28.54 -2.32
C ASP A 429 -0.24 -27.05 -2.10
N LEU A 430 -0.57 -26.69 -0.86
CA LEU A 430 -0.85 -25.32 -0.43
C LEU A 430 0.41 -24.49 -0.12
N ALA A 431 1.60 -25.10 -0.22
CA ALA A 431 2.84 -24.41 0.06
C ALA A 431 3.08 -23.21 -0.89
N LEU A 432 3.70 -22.17 -0.33
CA LEU A 432 3.91 -20.89 -0.98
C LEU A 432 5.37 -20.71 -1.45
N PRO A 433 5.61 -19.91 -2.50
CA PRO A 433 6.94 -19.64 -3.04
C PRO A 433 7.95 -19.12 -2.02
N ALA A 434 7.51 -18.43 -0.97
CA ALA A 434 8.38 -17.83 0.03
C ALA A 434 9.25 -18.86 0.79
N ALA A 435 8.87 -20.15 0.76
CA ALA A 435 9.70 -21.26 1.26
C ALA A 435 11.07 -21.35 0.58
N GLU A 436 11.18 -20.94 -0.70
CA GLU A 436 12.42 -21.08 -1.48
C GLU A 436 13.45 -19.97 -1.21
N GLN A 437 13.10 -18.99 -0.37
CA GLN A 437 13.92 -17.81 -0.02
C GLN A 437 14.36 -16.96 -1.23
N SER A 438 14.85 -15.74 -0.97
CA SER A 438 15.01 -14.70 -2.00
C SER A 438 16.28 -14.83 -2.87
N ASN A 439 16.90 -16.01 -2.97
CA ASN A 439 18.19 -16.22 -3.66
C ASN A 439 18.20 -17.34 -4.73
N VAL A 440 17.08 -18.03 -4.98
CA VAL A 440 17.05 -19.16 -5.94
C VAL A 440 16.37 -18.72 -7.25
N LEU A 441 17.16 -18.62 -8.34
CA LEU A 441 16.65 -18.42 -9.70
C LEU A 441 16.27 -19.79 -10.28
N SER A 442 14.97 -20.08 -10.43
CA SER A 442 14.54 -21.38 -10.97
C SER A 442 13.20 -21.29 -11.72
N LEU A 443 13.26 -21.38 -13.05
CA LEU A 443 12.12 -21.73 -13.93
C LEU A 443 11.44 -23.07 -13.57
N PRO A 444 12.14 -24.10 -13.05
CA PRO A 444 11.51 -25.33 -12.53
C PRO A 444 10.45 -25.09 -11.44
N SER A 445 10.54 -23.98 -10.70
CA SER A 445 9.61 -23.67 -9.60
C SER A 445 8.19 -23.38 -10.09
N TRP A 446 7.99 -22.75 -11.26
CA TRP A 446 6.63 -22.47 -11.74
C TRP A 446 5.83 -23.73 -12.07
N VAL A 447 6.44 -24.67 -12.80
CA VAL A 447 5.80 -25.96 -13.15
C VAL A 447 5.45 -26.74 -11.88
N LYS A 448 6.35 -26.73 -10.89
CA LYS A 448 6.10 -27.33 -9.56
C LYS A 448 4.86 -26.75 -8.90
N TYR A 449 4.74 -25.42 -8.80
CA TYR A 449 3.57 -24.79 -8.17
C TYR A 449 2.29 -24.91 -9.00
N ALA A 450 2.38 -24.91 -10.34
CA ALA A 450 1.25 -25.17 -11.21
C ALA A 450 0.67 -26.58 -11.00
N ASN A 451 1.53 -27.60 -10.87
CA ASN A 451 1.11 -28.97 -10.57
C ASN A 451 0.47 -29.08 -9.18
N ARG A 452 1.07 -28.45 -8.15
CA ARG A 452 0.51 -28.41 -6.78
C ARG A 452 -0.87 -27.77 -6.74
N GLN A 453 -1.04 -26.61 -7.38
CA GLN A 453 -2.35 -25.96 -7.50
C GLN A 453 -3.35 -26.88 -8.20
N HIS A 454 -2.93 -27.56 -9.27
CA HIS A 454 -3.80 -28.47 -10.01
C HIS A 454 -4.29 -29.65 -9.16
N GLU A 455 -3.40 -30.28 -8.37
CA GLU A 455 -3.77 -31.37 -7.46
C GLU A 455 -4.74 -30.89 -6.37
N TYR A 456 -4.48 -29.74 -5.75
CA TYR A 456 -5.37 -29.15 -4.76
C TYR A 456 -6.76 -28.83 -5.34
N ILE A 457 -6.83 -28.17 -6.50
CA ILE A 457 -8.11 -27.84 -7.16
C ILE A 457 -8.89 -29.10 -7.54
N ARG A 458 -8.21 -30.16 -7.99
CA ARG A 458 -8.85 -31.45 -8.27
C ARG A 458 -9.48 -32.04 -7.01
N ALA A 459 -8.74 -32.07 -5.91
CA ALA A 459 -9.22 -32.61 -4.65
C ALA A 459 -10.39 -31.78 -4.07
N LYS A 460 -10.27 -30.45 -4.09
CA LYS A 460 -11.34 -29.51 -3.72
C LYS A 460 -12.60 -29.70 -4.55
N THR A 461 -12.45 -29.86 -5.87
CA THR A 461 -13.57 -30.09 -6.80
C THR A 461 -14.27 -31.42 -6.50
N LYS A 462 -13.49 -32.48 -6.23
CA LYS A 462 -14.03 -33.79 -5.86
C LYS A 462 -14.87 -33.69 -4.58
N LEU A 463 -14.31 -33.11 -3.52
CA LEU A 463 -15.01 -32.92 -2.25
C LEU A 463 -16.28 -32.07 -2.43
N ALA A 464 -16.19 -30.97 -3.19
CA ALA A 464 -17.34 -30.11 -3.46
C ALA A 464 -18.48 -30.88 -4.15
N ASN A 465 -18.17 -31.72 -5.15
CA ASN A 465 -19.19 -32.54 -5.82
C ASN A 465 -19.79 -33.59 -4.87
N GLU A 466 -19.00 -34.19 -3.98
CA GLU A 466 -19.47 -35.15 -2.98
C GLU A 466 -20.42 -34.49 -1.96
N LEU A 467 -20.06 -33.30 -1.44
CA LEU A 467 -20.90 -32.55 -0.50
C LEU A 467 -22.21 -32.03 -1.12
N LEU A 468 -22.24 -31.88 -2.45
CA LEU A 468 -23.41 -31.42 -3.21
C LEU A 468 -24.25 -32.57 -3.80
N ALA A 469 -23.80 -33.83 -3.68
CA ALA A 469 -24.45 -34.99 -4.31
C ALA A 469 -25.87 -35.26 -3.77
N ASP A 470 -26.16 -34.90 -2.52
CA ASP A 470 -27.46 -35.13 -1.85
C ASP A 470 -28.55 -34.09 -2.20
N GLY A 471 -28.53 -33.55 -3.43
CA GLY A 471 -29.50 -32.53 -3.88
C GLY A 471 -29.30 -31.14 -3.27
N LYS A 472 -28.19 -30.90 -2.57
CA LYS A 472 -27.76 -29.56 -2.14
C LYS A 472 -27.22 -28.83 -3.35
N LEU A 473 -27.87 -27.73 -3.73
CA LEU A 473 -27.49 -26.93 -4.88
C LEU A 473 -26.67 -25.72 -4.44
N LEU A 474 -25.84 -25.20 -5.36
CA LEU A 474 -25.11 -23.95 -5.13
C LEU A 474 -26.10 -22.78 -5.15
N THR A 475 -26.36 -22.15 -4.01
CA THR A 475 -27.24 -20.98 -3.87
C THR A 475 -26.47 -19.78 -3.33
N THR A 476 -27.11 -18.60 -3.32
CA THR A 476 -26.57 -17.40 -2.65
C THR A 476 -26.40 -17.57 -1.15
N ASP A 477 -27.00 -18.60 -0.54
CA ASP A 477 -26.79 -18.89 0.88
C ASP A 477 -25.33 -19.24 1.17
N LEU A 478 -24.53 -19.62 0.17
CA LEU A 478 -23.09 -19.85 0.32
C LEU A 478 -22.30 -18.58 0.66
N ILE A 479 -22.90 -17.40 0.53
CA ILE A 479 -22.22 -16.12 0.71
C ILE A 479 -22.35 -15.68 2.17
N TRP A 480 -21.23 -15.37 2.80
CA TRP A 480 -21.21 -14.87 4.17
C TRP A 480 -21.95 -13.54 4.29
N GLN A 481 -22.97 -13.48 5.14
CA GLN A 481 -23.84 -12.31 5.30
C GLN A 481 -23.34 -11.31 6.37
N GLY A 482 -22.04 -11.36 6.70
CA GLY A 482 -21.44 -10.42 7.66
C GLY A 482 -21.95 -10.58 9.09
N ASP A 483 -22.44 -11.75 9.50
CA ASP A 483 -23.12 -11.96 10.79
C ASP A 483 -24.28 -10.95 11.02
N GLY A 484 -24.85 -10.39 9.94
CA GLY A 484 -25.91 -9.38 9.97
C GLY A 484 -25.48 -7.96 10.34
N HIS A 485 -24.20 -7.71 10.66
CA HIS A 485 -23.72 -6.38 11.09
C HIS A 485 -22.34 -5.98 10.54
N ASN A 486 -21.56 -6.92 10.02
CA ASN A 486 -20.19 -6.70 9.58
C ASN A 486 -20.14 -6.28 8.11
N ASN A 487 -19.77 -5.01 7.90
CA ASN A 487 -19.66 -4.41 6.58
C ASN A 487 -18.41 -4.82 5.78
N ASN A 488 -17.59 -5.76 6.29
CA ASN A 488 -16.53 -6.41 5.54
C ASN A 488 -17.04 -7.49 4.56
N ALA A 489 -18.32 -7.86 4.61
CA ALA A 489 -18.88 -8.97 3.82
C ALA A 489 -18.85 -8.75 2.30
N GLY A 490 -18.84 -7.49 1.85
CA GLY A 490 -18.69 -7.12 0.45
C GLY A 490 -17.70 -5.96 0.32
N LEU A 491 -16.70 -6.12 -0.54
CA LEU A 491 -15.64 -5.14 -0.75
C LEU A 491 -15.50 -4.83 -2.24
N THR A 492 -14.93 -3.67 -2.54
CA THR A 492 -14.49 -3.30 -3.87
C THR A 492 -13.00 -2.98 -3.85
N VAL A 493 -12.28 -3.53 -4.80
CA VAL A 493 -10.87 -3.22 -5.05
C VAL A 493 -10.79 -2.37 -6.30
N PHE A 494 -10.16 -1.21 -6.19
CA PHE A 494 -9.81 -0.32 -7.30
C PHE A 494 -8.30 -0.35 -7.50
N ARG A 495 -7.82 -0.67 -8.70
CA ARG A 495 -6.42 -0.50 -9.08
C ARG A 495 -6.28 0.77 -9.91
N HIS A 496 -5.31 1.59 -9.52
CA HIS A 496 -4.95 2.87 -10.12
C HIS A 496 -3.57 2.70 -10.76
N PHE A 497 -3.50 1.85 -11.79
CA PHE A 497 -2.26 1.43 -12.47
C PHE A 497 -1.20 0.77 -11.56
N ASP A 498 -0.41 1.55 -10.81
CA ASP A 498 0.68 1.07 -9.94
C ASP A 498 0.44 1.27 -8.43
N SER A 499 -0.75 1.74 -8.08
CA SER A 499 -1.30 1.75 -6.73
C SER A 499 -2.72 1.17 -6.73
N ALA A 500 -3.31 0.93 -5.56
CA ALA A 500 -4.70 0.47 -5.48
C ALA A 500 -5.37 0.91 -4.16
N THR A 501 -6.67 0.71 -4.05
CA THR A 501 -7.46 1.01 -2.86
C THR A 501 -8.53 -0.06 -2.66
N VAL A 502 -8.74 -0.45 -1.40
CA VAL A 502 -9.87 -1.29 -1.00
C VAL A 502 -10.86 -0.44 -0.23
N VAL A 503 -12.14 -0.59 -0.55
CA VAL A 503 -13.23 0.03 0.20
C VAL A 503 -14.31 -1.00 0.50
N LYS A 504 -15.05 -0.77 1.59
CA LYS A 504 -16.24 -1.54 1.94
C LYS A 504 -17.43 -1.18 1.06
N GLY A 505 -18.20 -2.19 0.68
CA GLY A 505 -19.35 -2.10 -0.21
C GLY A 505 -19.03 -2.52 -1.65
N PHE A 506 -20.07 -2.81 -2.42
CA PHE A 506 -20.00 -2.96 -3.88
C PHE A 506 -20.17 -1.58 -4.50
N VAL A 507 -19.04 -0.95 -4.78
CA VAL A 507 -18.92 0.45 -5.21
C VAL A 507 -18.75 0.50 -6.72
N GLY A 508 -19.47 1.42 -7.37
CA GLY A 508 -19.49 1.61 -8.81
C GLY A 508 -20.44 0.66 -9.55
N GLN A 509 -20.36 0.71 -10.87
CA GLN A 509 -21.09 -0.19 -11.76
C GLN A 509 -20.61 -1.63 -11.60
N ALA A 510 -21.42 -2.61 -12.02
CA ALA A 510 -21.07 -4.03 -11.96
C ALA A 510 -19.78 -4.29 -12.78
N PRO A 511 -18.69 -4.78 -12.15
CA PRO A 511 -17.40 -4.91 -12.81
C PRO A 511 -17.38 -6.12 -13.75
N LYS A 512 -16.31 -6.19 -14.58
CA LYS A 512 -16.04 -7.35 -15.44
C LYS A 512 -16.02 -8.65 -14.64
N THR A 513 -15.32 -8.65 -13.49
CA THR A 513 -15.06 -9.83 -12.66
C THR A 513 -15.44 -9.63 -11.20
N MET A 514 -15.72 -10.72 -10.49
CA MET A 514 -15.89 -10.76 -9.04
C MET A 514 -15.18 -11.97 -8.46
N TRP A 515 -14.58 -11.79 -7.28
CA TRP A 515 -13.90 -12.85 -6.55
C TRP A 515 -14.78 -13.33 -5.40
N LEU A 516 -14.96 -14.64 -5.32
CA LEU A 516 -15.58 -15.29 -4.16
C LEU A 516 -14.50 -16.06 -3.41
N LEU A 517 -14.08 -15.54 -2.25
CA LEU A 517 -12.95 -16.05 -1.50
C LEU A 517 -13.40 -16.99 -0.40
N ASP A 518 -12.80 -18.17 -0.34
CA ASP A 518 -12.92 -19.11 0.77
C ASP A 518 -11.70 -19.01 1.70
N TYR A 519 -11.67 -19.77 2.80
CA TYR A 519 -10.59 -19.68 3.79
C TYR A 519 -9.22 -19.93 3.16
N ALA A 520 -9.07 -21.05 2.46
CA ALA A 520 -7.78 -21.48 1.92
C ALA A 520 -7.26 -20.49 0.89
N LEU A 521 -8.13 -20.00 0.01
CA LEU A 521 -7.76 -18.98 -0.97
C LEU A 521 -7.40 -17.66 -0.28
N PHE A 522 -8.19 -17.22 0.70
CA PHE A 522 -7.97 -15.94 1.37
C PHE A 522 -6.65 -15.93 2.15
N GLU A 523 -6.36 -16.97 2.93
CA GLU A 523 -5.12 -17.13 3.70
C GLU A 523 -3.89 -17.22 2.78
N ARG A 524 -3.98 -17.92 1.64
CA ARG A 524 -2.88 -18.02 0.67
C ARG A 524 -2.54 -16.68 0.06
N ILE A 525 -3.55 -15.87 -0.32
CA ILE A 525 -3.31 -14.53 -0.86
C ILE A 525 -2.59 -13.66 0.19
N HIS A 526 -3.01 -13.72 1.46
CA HIS A 526 -2.34 -12.99 2.55
C HIS A 526 -0.88 -13.38 2.73
N TYR A 527 -0.57 -14.67 2.82
CA TYR A 527 0.83 -15.07 3.00
C TYR A 527 1.68 -14.86 1.75
N LEU A 528 1.08 -14.90 0.55
CA LEU A 528 1.79 -14.62 -0.69
C LEU A 528 2.17 -13.14 -0.82
N LEU A 529 1.21 -12.24 -0.56
CA LEU A 529 1.33 -10.80 -0.87
C LEU A 529 1.68 -9.93 0.33
N VAL A 530 1.57 -10.45 1.56
CA VAL A 530 1.79 -9.68 2.80
C VAL A 530 2.88 -10.32 3.63
N ALA A 531 2.57 -11.43 4.31
CA ALA A 531 3.50 -12.01 5.28
C ALA A 531 4.77 -12.56 4.60
N GLY A 532 4.64 -13.16 3.41
CA GLY A 532 5.76 -13.72 2.65
C GLY A 532 6.37 -12.79 1.62
N PHE A 533 5.71 -11.67 1.30
CA PHE A 533 6.19 -10.77 0.27
C PHE A 533 7.40 -9.96 0.75
N ASP A 534 8.38 -9.85 -0.13
CA ASP A 534 9.68 -9.29 0.20
C ASP A 534 10.10 -8.29 -0.87
N VAL A 535 9.86 -7.00 -0.60
CA VAL A 535 10.20 -5.89 -1.49
C VAL A 535 11.71 -5.74 -1.69
N TYR A 536 12.51 -6.22 -0.75
CA TYR A 536 13.97 -6.20 -0.84
C TYR A 536 14.50 -7.45 -1.57
N GLY A 537 13.63 -8.39 -1.94
CA GLY A 537 13.99 -9.68 -2.57
C GLY A 537 14.48 -9.52 -4.01
N ASN A 538 15.00 -10.61 -4.57
CA ASN A 538 15.45 -10.63 -5.96
C ASN A 538 14.28 -10.73 -6.96
N ILE A 539 14.60 -10.58 -8.25
CA ILE A 539 13.64 -10.71 -9.36
C ILE A 539 12.94 -12.08 -9.39
N GLY A 540 13.62 -13.15 -8.99
CA GLY A 540 13.06 -14.50 -8.97
C GLY A 540 11.86 -14.61 -8.01
N HIS A 541 12.02 -14.10 -6.78
CA HIS A 541 10.94 -14.03 -5.79
C HIS A 541 9.75 -13.22 -6.32
N GLN A 542 10.01 -12.05 -6.92
CA GLN A 542 8.97 -11.17 -7.45
C GLN A 542 8.20 -11.83 -8.61
N LEU A 543 8.90 -12.52 -9.52
CA LEU A 543 8.32 -13.21 -10.67
C LEU A 543 7.48 -14.43 -10.24
N ILE A 544 7.99 -15.27 -9.33
CA ILE A 544 7.23 -16.45 -8.89
C ILE A 544 5.98 -16.03 -8.12
N THR A 545 6.07 -14.99 -7.29
CA THR A 545 4.90 -14.41 -6.59
C THR A 545 3.84 -13.96 -7.60
N ARG A 546 4.24 -13.20 -8.63
CA ARG A 546 3.37 -12.74 -9.72
C ARG A 546 2.69 -13.90 -10.45
N LEU A 547 3.42 -14.96 -10.77
CA LEU A 547 2.88 -16.11 -11.48
C LEU A 547 1.92 -16.93 -10.60
N TYR A 548 2.23 -17.08 -9.31
CA TYR A 548 1.35 -17.79 -8.37
C TYR A 548 0.03 -17.05 -8.17
N MET A 549 0.05 -15.71 -8.22
CA MET A 549 -1.15 -14.90 -8.05
C MET A 549 -2.18 -15.06 -9.20
N ASP A 550 -1.73 -15.38 -10.44
CA ASP A 550 -2.66 -15.74 -11.52
C ASP A 550 -3.54 -16.94 -11.14
N PHE A 551 -2.97 -17.94 -10.47
CA PHE A 551 -3.70 -19.12 -10.02
C PHE A 551 -4.75 -18.79 -8.96
N LEU A 552 -4.38 -17.94 -8.00
CA LEU A 552 -5.28 -17.55 -6.91
C LEU A 552 -6.42 -16.66 -7.41
N ARG A 553 -6.14 -15.70 -8.31
CA ARG A 553 -7.18 -14.91 -8.99
C ARG A 553 -8.17 -15.83 -9.70
N LEU A 554 -7.64 -16.71 -10.56
CA LEU A 554 -8.46 -17.62 -11.36
C LEU A 554 -9.36 -18.49 -10.47
N GLU A 555 -8.87 -18.94 -9.32
CA GLU A 555 -9.65 -19.69 -8.34
C GLU A 555 -10.83 -18.87 -7.78
N GLY A 556 -10.58 -17.62 -7.37
CA GLY A 556 -11.62 -16.72 -6.83
C GLY A 556 -12.68 -16.35 -7.86
N GLU A 557 -12.26 -16.08 -9.10
CA GLU A 557 -13.13 -15.85 -10.25
C GLU A 557 -13.96 -17.09 -10.62
N GLN A 558 -13.33 -18.26 -10.58
CA GLN A 558 -13.97 -19.52 -10.89
C GLN A 558 -15.06 -19.87 -9.87
N ASN A 559 -14.85 -19.55 -8.58
CA ASN A 559 -15.87 -19.70 -7.55
C ASN A 559 -17.14 -18.90 -7.86
N PHE A 560 -17.01 -17.67 -8.37
CA PHE A 560 -18.16 -16.88 -8.84
C PHE A 560 -18.84 -17.52 -10.06
N ILE A 561 -18.05 -17.90 -11.08
CA ILE A 561 -18.59 -18.53 -12.30
C ILE A 561 -19.35 -19.82 -11.97
N ASN A 562 -18.94 -20.58 -10.95
CA ASN A 562 -19.64 -21.79 -10.53
C ASN A 562 -21.07 -21.54 -10.03
N LEU A 563 -21.42 -20.32 -9.62
CA LEU A 563 -22.80 -19.96 -9.26
C LEU A 563 -23.71 -19.72 -10.47
N LEU A 564 -23.14 -19.49 -11.66
CA LEU A 564 -23.91 -19.27 -12.90
C LEU A 564 -24.51 -20.57 -13.46
N PRO A 565 -25.54 -20.48 -14.33
CA PRO A 565 -26.04 -21.62 -15.10
C PRO A 565 -24.93 -22.28 -15.90
N GLN A 566 -24.89 -23.61 -15.93
CA GLN A 566 -23.82 -24.38 -16.61
C GLN A 566 -23.65 -24.01 -18.08
N SER A 567 -24.75 -23.71 -18.77
CA SER A 567 -24.77 -23.32 -20.18
C SER A 567 -23.96 -22.05 -20.48
N VAL A 568 -23.89 -21.10 -19.54
CA VAL A 568 -23.23 -19.79 -19.77
C VAL A 568 -21.82 -19.70 -19.18
N ARG A 569 -21.43 -20.62 -18.29
CA ARG A 569 -20.13 -20.55 -17.58
C ARG A 569 -18.94 -20.44 -18.53
N LYS A 570 -18.96 -21.23 -19.61
CA LYS A 570 -17.87 -21.25 -20.60
C LYS A 570 -17.78 -19.93 -21.35
N ASP A 571 -18.91 -19.33 -21.70
CA ASP A 571 -18.94 -18.08 -22.47
C ASP A 571 -18.48 -16.91 -21.62
N VAL A 572 -18.91 -16.83 -20.35
CA VAL A 572 -18.41 -15.83 -19.40
C VAL A 572 -16.90 -15.95 -19.20
N LYS A 573 -16.41 -17.18 -18.99
CA LYS A 573 -14.96 -17.45 -18.84
C LYS A 573 -14.16 -17.06 -20.08
N ASN A 574 -14.65 -17.42 -21.26
CA ASN A 574 -14.00 -17.08 -22.54
C ASN A 574 -13.98 -15.56 -22.76
N HIS A 575 -15.06 -14.85 -22.39
CA HIS A 575 -15.11 -13.41 -22.48
C HIS A 575 -14.13 -12.74 -21.51
N TRP A 576 -13.99 -13.24 -20.27
CA TRP A 576 -13.04 -12.71 -19.29
C TRP A 576 -11.57 -12.83 -19.75
N TYR A 577 -11.26 -13.85 -20.54
CA TYR A 577 -9.91 -14.21 -20.98
C TYR A 577 -9.73 -14.19 -22.51
N ARG A 578 -10.51 -13.37 -23.22
CA ARG A 578 -10.40 -13.22 -24.68
C ARG A 578 -9.02 -12.69 -25.06
N ASN A 579 -8.53 -13.08 -26.24
CA ASN A 579 -7.20 -12.73 -26.77
C ASN A 579 -6.01 -13.18 -25.89
N SER A 580 -6.21 -14.13 -24.96
CA SER A 580 -5.13 -14.66 -24.14
C SER A 580 -4.23 -15.63 -24.90
N HIS A 581 -2.97 -15.76 -24.48
CA HIS A 581 -2.01 -16.68 -25.09
C HIS A 581 -2.45 -18.15 -24.91
N VAL A 582 -2.13 -19.00 -25.89
CA VAL A 582 -2.59 -20.41 -25.95
C VAL A 582 -2.21 -21.21 -24.71
N SER A 583 -1.01 -21.04 -24.16
CA SER A 583 -0.55 -21.76 -22.96
C SER A 583 -1.34 -21.41 -21.69
N LEU A 584 -1.74 -20.14 -21.53
CA LEU A 584 -2.63 -19.74 -20.45
C LEU A 584 -4.04 -20.26 -20.71
N SER A 585 -4.53 -20.13 -21.95
CA SER A 585 -5.81 -20.71 -22.37
C SER A 585 -5.87 -22.21 -22.07
N GLU A 586 -4.83 -22.99 -22.32
CA GLU A 586 -4.77 -24.42 -21.99
C GLU A 586 -4.80 -24.68 -20.49
N PHE A 587 -4.08 -23.90 -19.68
CA PHE A 587 -4.14 -24.00 -18.21
C PHE A 587 -5.55 -23.65 -17.69
N ILE A 588 -6.12 -22.55 -18.16
CA ILE A 588 -7.46 -22.06 -17.83
C ILE A 588 -8.55 -23.07 -18.26
N ASN A 589 -8.38 -23.72 -19.41
CA ASN A 589 -9.35 -24.65 -20.00
C ASN A 589 -9.25 -26.09 -19.48
N ARG A 590 -8.28 -26.42 -18.61
CA ARG A 590 -8.30 -27.69 -17.88
C ARG A 590 -9.50 -27.70 -16.91
N LYS A 591 -10.19 -28.84 -16.82
CA LYS A 591 -11.48 -29.09 -16.13
C LYS A 591 -11.52 -28.60 -14.66
N THR A 592 -11.71 -27.30 -14.47
CA THR A 592 -11.77 -26.61 -13.17
C THR A 592 -13.18 -26.10 -12.81
N LEU A 593 -14.13 -26.20 -13.75
CA LEU A 593 -15.54 -25.89 -13.51
C LEU A 593 -16.21 -27.04 -12.75
N LEU A 594 -17.02 -26.71 -11.73
CA LEU A 594 -17.80 -27.72 -11.01
C LEU A 594 -18.83 -28.38 -11.94
N ALA A 595 -18.97 -29.70 -11.82
CA ALA A 595 -19.98 -30.47 -12.56
C ALA A 595 -21.38 -30.29 -11.97
N ALA A 596 -21.49 -29.81 -10.71
CA ALA A 596 -22.77 -29.52 -10.08
C ALA A 596 -23.49 -28.33 -10.75
N PRO A 597 -24.81 -28.41 -10.99
CA PRO A 597 -25.61 -27.28 -11.44
C PRO A 597 -25.78 -26.24 -10.32
N THR A 598 -26.07 -25.00 -10.71
CA THR A 598 -26.49 -23.97 -9.76
C THR A 598 -27.92 -24.23 -9.29
N GLY A 599 -28.19 -23.90 -8.02
CA GLY A 599 -29.53 -23.89 -7.44
C GLY A 599 -30.22 -22.54 -7.49
N ILE A 600 -29.51 -21.52 -7.97
CA ILE A 600 -30.06 -20.19 -8.14
C ILE A 600 -31.03 -20.22 -9.33
N LYS A 601 -32.25 -19.73 -9.09
CA LYS A 601 -33.24 -19.52 -10.16
C LYS A 601 -32.95 -18.21 -10.87
N TYR A 602 -32.72 -18.29 -12.18
CA TYR A 602 -32.52 -17.16 -13.08
C TYR A 602 -33.77 -16.93 -13.91
N VAL A 603 -34.10 -15.65 -14.14
CA VAL A 603 -35.29 -15.22 -14.89
C VAL A 603 -34.97 -14.23 -16.01
N THR A 604 -33.73 -13.75 -16.12
CA THR A 604 -33.30 -12.84 -17.19
C THR A 604 -32.42 -13.54 -18.22
N ASP A 605 -32.27 -12.91 -19.38
CA ASP A 605 -31.33 -13.34 -20.44
C ASP A 605 -29.87 -12.91 -20.16
N ASP A 606 -29.62 -12.20 -19.04
CA ASP A 606 -28.28 -11.88 -18.54
C ASP A 606 -28.08 -12.43 -17.11
N PRO A 607 -27.77 -13.75 -16.99
CA PRO A 607 -27.56 -14.39 -15.70
C PRO A 607 -26.41 -13.80 -14.90
N LYS A 608 -25.42 -13.15 -15.55
CA LYS A 608 -24.27 -12.57 -14.84
C LYS A 608 -24.71 -11.34 -14.07
N THR A 609 -25.42 -10.42 -14.72
CA THR A 609 -25.97 -9.23 -14.06
C THR A 609 -27.01 -9.63 -13.01
N GLU A 610 -27.88 -10.61 -13.31
CA GLU A 610 -28.84 -11.10 -12.32
C GLU A 610 -28.16 -11.72 -11.09
N LEU A 611 -27.02 -12.41 -11.26
CA LEU A 611 -26.25 -12.93 -10.13
C LEU A 611 -25.68 -11.78 -9.28
N TYR A 612 -25.11 -10.74 -9.89
CA TYR A 612 -24.65 -9.55 -9.17
C TYR A 612 -25.76 -8.93 -8.32
N ASP A 613 -26.96 -8.79 -8.89
CA ASP A 613 -28.12 -8.26 -8.17
C ASP A 613 -28.53 -9.16 -7.00
N LYS A 614 -28.56 -10.48 -7.19
CA LYS A 614 -28.91 -11.43 -6.12
C LYS A 614 -27.89 -11.42 -4.98
N ILE A 615 -26.59 -11.34 -5.28
CA ILE A 615 -25.54 -11.25 -4.26
C ILE A 615 -25.64 -9.93 -3.50
N SER A 616 -25.84 -8.81 -4.23
CA SER A 616 -26.05 -7.50 -3.63
C SER A 616 -27.30 -7.45 -2.76
N ALA A 617 -28.38 -8.12 -3.18
CA ALA A 617 -29.62 -8.24 -2.42
C ALA A 617 -29.43 -9.05 -1.13
N ALA A 618 -28.67 -10.15 -1.18
CA ALA A 618 -28.33 -10.93 0.01
C ALA A 618 -27.58 -10.05 1.03
N LEU A 619 -26.52 -9.36 0.58
CA LEU A 619 -25.67 -8.54 1.45
C LEU A 619 -26.26 -7.16 1.80
N LYS A 620 -27.47 -6.82 1.33
CA LYS A 620 -28.08 -5.47 1.45
C LYS A 620 -28.08 -4.92 2.88
N ALA A 621 -28.24 -5.79 3.88
CA ALA A 621 -28.27 -5.39 5.29
C ALA A 621 -26.92 -4.90 5.83
N VAL A 622 -25.80 -5.35 5.23
CA VAL A 622 -24.44 -5.10 5.73
C VAL A 622 -23.56 -4.29 4.76
N LEU A 623 -23.94 -4.16 3.49
CA LEU A 623 -23.16 -3.37 2.52
C LEU A 623 -23.04 -1.90 2.96
N SER A 624 -21.80 -1.42 3.03
CA SER A 624 -21.51 -0.01 3.27
C SER A 624 -22.04 0.87 2.14
N ARG A 625 -22.67 2.00 2.50
CA ARG A 625 -23.16 3.03 1.57
C ARG A 625 -22.28 4.28 1.50
N ARG A 626 -21.12 4.27 2.16
CA ARG A 626 -20.24 5.44 2.29
C ARG A 626 -19.84 6.04 0.95
N TYR A 627 -19.60 5.18 -0.04
CA TYR A 627 -19.16 5.54 -1.39
C TYR A 627 -20.25 5.24 -2.43
N ASP A 628 -21.52 5.35 -2.06
CA ASP A 628 -22.62 5.08 -2.98
C ASP A 628 -22.58 6.04 -4.18
N HIS A 629 -22.17 5.51 -5.33
CA HIS A 629 -22.02 6.25 -6.59
C HIS A 629 -23.35 6.83 -7.11
N THR A 630 -24.49 6.37 -6.60
CA THR A 630 -25.82 6.89 -6.96
C THR A 630 -26.23 8.11 -6.11
N SER A 631 -25.50 8.38 -5.02
CA SER A 631 -25.77 9.49 -4.10
C SER A 631 -25.10 10.83 -4.48
N VAL A 632 -24.48 10.90 -5.67
CA VAL A 632 -23.83 12.11 -6.18
C VAL A 632 -24.85 13.07 -6.80
N PRO A 633 -24.58 14.40 -6.83
CA PRO A 633 -25.47 15.37 -7.47
C PRO A 633 -25.75 15.03 -8.94
N SER A 634 -26.98 15.27 -9.42
CA SER A 634 -27.44 14.87 -10.76
C SER A 634 -26.58 15.40 -11.91
N VAL A 635 -26.05 16.62 -11.78
CA VAL A 635 -25.13 17.20 -12.76
C VAL A 635 -23.83 16.41 -12.82
N LEU A 636 -23.23 16.12 -11.67
CA LEU A 636 -21.98 15.34 -11.58
C LEU A 636 -22.19 13.86 -11.92
N ALA A 637 -23.37 13.30 -11.69
CA ALA A 637 -23.69 11.90 -12.03
C ALA A 637 -23.49 11.57 -13.52
N GLN A 638 -23.51 12.58 -14.40
CA GLN A 638 -23.22 12.43 -15.83
C GLN A 638 -21.78 11.96 -16.09
N LEU A 639 -20.85 12.22 -15.17
CA LEU A 639 -19.45 11.76 -15.25
C LEU A 639 -19.32 10.23 -15.24
N ASN A 640 -20.33 9.50 -14.75
CA ASN A 640 -20.37 8.04 -14.78
C ASN A 640 -20.63 7.47 -16.19
N ASN A 641 -21.06 8.31 -17.14
CA ASN A 641 -21.47 7.91 -18.49
C ASN A 641 -20.71 8.68 -19.58
N LEU A 642 -19.47 9.10 -19.28
CA LEU A 642 -18.62 9.77 -20.26
C LEU A 642 -18.36 8.87 -21.47
N PRO A 643 -18.21 9.44 -22.68
CA PRO A 643 -17.73 8.68 -23.83
C PRO A 643 -16.34 8.10 -23.57
N TYR A 644 -16.04 6.89 -24.08
CA TYR A 644 -14.75 6.23 -23.86
C TYR A 644 -13.55 7.13 -24.27
N LYS A 645 -13.69 7.93 -25.34
CA LYS A 645 -12.64 8.88 -25.75
C LYS A 645 -12.29 9.91 -24.67
N ALA A 646 -13.31 10.44 -23.97
CA ALA A 646 -13.10 11.35 -22.85
C ALA A 646 -12.46 10.59 -21.67
N ILE A 647 -12.96 9.39 -21.37
CA ILE A 647 -12.44 8.53 -20.29
C ILE A 647 -10.97 8.19 -20.53
N ASN A 648 -10.56 7.85 -21.75
CA ASN A 648 -9.18 7.50 -22.07
C ASN A 648 -8.18 8.64 -21.81
N THR A 649 -8.64 9.90 -21.74
CA THR A 649 -7.78 11.04 -21.37
C THR A 649 -7.65 11.25 -19.86
N LEU A 650 -8.59 10.71 -19.07
CA LEU A 650 -8.59 10.88 -17.62
C LEU A 650 -7.43 10.15 -16.95
N PRO A 651 -6.82 10.75 -15.91
CA PRO A 651 -5.95 10.01 -15.01
C PRO A 651 -6.78 9.01 -14.18
N GLN A 652 -6.11 8.06 -13.52
CA GLN A 652 -6.80 6.98 -12.79
C GLN A 652 -7.58 7.50 -11.59
N VAL A 653 -7.02 8.49 -10.87
CA VAL A 653 -7.63 9.08 -9.67
C VAL A 653 -7.69 10.60 -9.77
N SER A 654 -8.91 11.13 -9.85
CA SER A 654 -9.21 12.55 -9.84
C SER A 654 -9.98 12.94 -8.58
N PHE A 655 -9.49 13.91 -7.81
CA PHE A 655 -10.22 14.50 -6.69
C PHE A 655 -10.93 15.78 -7.11
N ILE A 656 -12.22 15.89 -6.80
CA ILE A 656 -13.06 17.04 -7.13
C ILE A 656 -13.52 17.69 -5.82
N LEU A 657 -13.20 18.97 -5.63
CA LEU A 657 -13.71 19.79 -4.56
C LEU A 657 -14.76 20.75 -5.12
N GLN A 658 -16.01 20.62 -4.68
CA GLN A 658 -17.12 21.48 -5.07
C GLN A 658 -17.48 22.41 -3.91
N ARG A 659 -17.28 23.71 -4.08
CA ARG A 659 -17.70 24.71 -3.11
C ARG A 659 -19.23 24.84 -3.11
N GLN A 660 -19.81 24.81 -1.92
CA GLN A 660 -21.24 24.98 -1.68
C GLN A 660 -21.57 26.45 -1.39
N SER A 661 -22.85 26.83 -1.50
CA SER A 661 -23.31 28.20 -1.26
C SER A 661 -23.08 28.69 0.18
N ASN A 662 -23.02 27.77 1.15
CA ASN A 662 -22.69 28.07 2.56
C ASN A 662 -21.18 28.23 2.81
N GLY A 663 -20.33 28.05 1.79
CA GLY A 663 -18.87 28.15 1.90
C GLY A 663 -18.17 26.83 2.25
N GLU A 664 -18.90 25.76 2.57
CA GLU A 664 -18.33 24.43 2.78
C GLU A 664 -17.94 23.77 1.44
N HIS A 665 -17.18 22.68 1.50
CA HIS A 665 -16.75 21.93 0.33
C HIS A 665 -17.26 20.50 0.40
N LYS A 666 -17.91 20.06 -0.68
CA LYS A 666 -18.15 18.63 -0.92
C LYS A 666 -16.99 18.07 -1.72
N ALA A 667 -16.56 16.87 -1.36
CA ALA A 667 -15.54 16.14 -2.08
C ALA A 667 -16.14 14.98 -2.87
N PHE A 668 -15.57 14.71 -4.04
CA PHE A 668 -15.85 13.54 -4.86
C PHE A 668 -14.55 12.97 -5.42
N THR A 669 -14.57 11.69 -5.75
CA THR A 669 -13.50 11.04 -6.51
C THR A 669 -14.06 10.54 -7.83
N LEU A 670 -13.43 10.92 -8.93
CA LEU A 670 -13.66 10.33 -10.25
C LEU A 670 -12.55 9.32 -10.53
N LEU A 671 -12.94 8.06 -10.68
CA LEU A 671 -12.07 6.92 -10.96
C LEU A 671 -12.20 6.54 -12.43
N HIS A 672 -11.08 6.37 -13.13
CA HIS A 672 -11.02 5.81 -14.47
C HIS A 672 -10.55 4.35 -14.35
N HIS A 673 -11.35 3.41 -14.85
CA HIS A 673 -11.01 1.98 -14.87
C HIS A 673 -10.57 1.56 -16.26
N ASN A 674 -9.32 1.11 -16.39
CA ASN A 674 -8.83 0.58 -17.65
C ASN A 674 -9.44 -0.81 -17.90
N ALA A 675 -10.11 -0.97 -19.03
CA ALA A 675 -10.59 -2.25 -19.50
C ALA A 675 -9.49 -3.02 -20.23
N HIS A 676 -9.49 -4.33 -19.99
CA HIS A 676 -8.52 -5.24 -20.57
C HIS A 676 -9.24 -6.43 -21.20
N TYR A 677 -8.72 -6.93 -22.32
CA TYR A 677 -9.16 -8.20 -22.90
C TYR A 677 -8.91 -9.35 -21.92
N ASN A 678 -7.73 -9.37 -21.29
CA ASN A 678 -7.34 -10.26 -20.19
C ASN A 678 -6.15 -9.66 -19.42
N ILE A 679 -5.86 -10.19 -18.22
CA ILE A 679 -4.78 -9.69 -17.34
C ILE A 679 -3.70 -10.78 -17.14
N SER A 680 -3.32 -11.41 -18.24
CA SER A 680 -2.34 -12.50 -18.23
C SER A 680 -0.94 -12.10 -18.70
N SER A 681 -0.82 -10.92 -19.29
CA SER A 681 0.44 -10.41 -19.82
C SER A 681 1.34 -9.90 -18.68
N LEU A 682 2.57 -10.41 -18.63
CA LEU A 682 3.57 -9.96 -17.66
C LEU A 682 4.26 -8.64 -18.06
N LEU A 683 4.42 -8.40 -19.37
CA LEU A 683 5.31 -7.38 -19.92
C LEU A 683 4.65 -6.46 -20.98
N ASN A 684 3.43 -6.77 -21.42
CA ASN A 684 2.73 -6.02 -22.46
C ASN A 684 1.26 -5.83 -22.06
N GLU A 685 1.03 -4.95 -21.07
CA GLU A 685 -0.31 -4.57 -20.63
C GLU A 685 -1.03 -3.73 -21.70
N ASP A 686 -0.32 -2.80 -22.33
CA ASP A 686 -0.85 -1.92 -23.39
C ASP A 686 -1.46 -2.71 -24.55
N GLY A 687 -0.82 -3.80 -24.99
CA GLY A 687 -1.35 -4.68 -26.03
C GLY A 687 -2.59 -5.48 -25.62
N GLN A 688 -3.00 -5.45 -24.35
CA GLN A 688 -4.23 -6.07 -23.84
C GLN A 688 -5.33 -5.07 -23.50
N ARG A 689 -5.11 -3.77 -23.73
CA ARG A 689 -6.09 -2.72 -23.47
C ARG A 689 -7.29 -2.80 -24.42
N ALA A 690 -8.48 -2.69 -23.86
CA ALA A 690 -9.74 -2.56 -24.57
C ALA A 690 -10.28 -1.13 -24.38
N PHE A 691 -9.62 -0.13 -24.97
CA PHE A 691 -9.88 1.30 -24.73
C PHE A 691 -11.35 1.72 -24.88
N GLU A 692 -12.09 1.10 -25.81
CA GLU A 692 -13.52 1.37 -26.04
C GLU A 692 -14.43 0.88 -24.90
N GLU A 693 -13.91 0.02 -24.02
CA GLU A 693 -14.61 -0.54 -22.86
C GLU A 693 -14.18 0.11 -21.54
N ASP A 694 -13.31 1.12 -21.56
CA ASP A 694 -12.92 1.87 -20.37
C ASP A 694 -14.17 2.53 -19.75
N THR A 695 -14.23 2.54 -18.42
CA THR A 695 -15.37 3.10 -17.67
C THR A 695 -14.89 4.11 -16.64
N ALA A 696 -15.82 4.96 -16.20
CA ALA A 696 -15.57 5.91 -15.12
C ALA A 696 -16.62 5.76 -14.00
N THR A 697 -16.18 5.93 -12.76
CA THR A 697 -17.04 5.92 -11.57
C THR A 697 -16.77 7.16 -10.73
N LEU A 698 -17.81 7.96 -10.51
CA LEU A 698 -17.84 9.06 -9.56
C LEU A 698 -18.44 8.61 -8.23
N VAL A 699 -17.73 8.87 -7.13
CA VAL A 699 -18.18 8.57 -5.77
C VAL A 699 -18.06 9.80 -4.84
N PRO A 700 -18.88 9.91 -3.78
CA PRO A 700 -18.66 10.92 -2.75
C PRO A 700 -17.39 10.63 -1.93
N GLY A 701 -16.69 11.68 -1.49
CA GLY A 701 -15.49 11.58 -0.67
C GLY A 701 -14.24 11.20 -1.45
N PHE A 702 -13.28 10.57 -0.76
CA PHE A 702 -11.94 10.28 -1.27
C PHE A 702 -11.69 8.77 -1.36
N ILE A 703 -11.36 8.28 -2.57
CA ILE A 703 -10.82 6.94 -2.84
C ILE A 703 -9.47 7.11 -3.56
N GLY A 704 -8.42 6.48 -3.05
CA GLY A 704 -7.06 6.67 -3.56
C GLY A 704 -6.17 7.43 -2.57
N ASP A 705 -4.87 7.21 -2.70
CA ASP A 705 -3.84 7.83 -1.85
C ASP A 705 -2.93 8.81 -2.64
N TYR A 706 -3.03 8.78 -3.98
CA TYR A 706 -2.24 9.58 -4.91
C TYR A 706 -3.18 10.33 -5.87
N PRO A 707 -3.53 11.60 -5.59
CA PRO A 707 -4.27 12.40 -6.55
C PRO A 707 -3.43 12.65 -7.80
N GLU A 708 -3.90 12.15 -8.94
CA GLU A 708 -3.28 12.40 -10.25
C GLU A 708 -3.80 13.72 -10.84
N ALA A 709 -5.08 14.04 -10.62
CA ALA A 709 -5.65 15.35 -10.89
C ALA A 709 -6.48 15.88 -9.70
N ILE A 710 -6.48 17.21 -9.55
CA ILE A 710 -7.26 17.93 -8.54
C ILE A 710 -8.10 18.96 -9.28
N TRP A 711 -9.41 18.92 -9.07
CA TRP A 711 -10.39 19.80 -9.70
C TRP A 711 -11.07 20.66 -8.65
N TYR A 712 -11.22 21.95 -8.93
CA TYR A 712 -11.93 22.86 -8.05
C TYR A 712 -13.13 23.49 -8.77
N LEU A 713 -14.32 23.19 -8.27
CA LEU A 713 -15.59 23.68 -8.83
C LEU A 713 -16.14 24.78 -7.93
N ALA A 714 -16.04 26.03 -8.40
CA ALA A 714 -16.28 27.21 -7.55
C ALA A 714 -17.76 27.44 -7.22
N ASP A 715 -18.67 27.01 -8.11
CA ASP A 715 -20.12 27.12 -7.99
C ASP A 715 -20.83 26.12 -8.94
N GLU A 716 -22.17 26.19 -8.97
CA GLU A 716 -23.01 25.31 -9.78
C GLU A 716 -22.84 25.55 -11.29
N HIS A 717 -22.62 26.80 -11.73
CA HIS A 717 -22.39 27.11 -13.15
C HIS A 717 -21.05 26.51 -13.61
N ASN A 718 -20.02 26.65 -12.80
CA ASN A 718 -18.71 26.06 -13.02
C ASN A 718 -18.80 24.52 -13.04
N THR A 719 -19.63 23.93 -12.17
CA THR A 719 -19.90 22.48 -12.15
C THR A 719 -20.53 21.99 -13.46
N GLN A 720 -21.57 22.68 -13.95
CA GLN A 720 -22.22 22.34 -15.23
C GLN A 720 -21.25 22.49 -16.42
N ALA A 721 -20.46 23.55 -16.42
CA ALA A 721 -19.47 23.81 -17.47
C ALA A 721 -18.35 22.77 -17.48
N PHE A 722 -17.87 22.33 -16.31
CA PHE A 722 -16.87 21.27 -16.18
C PHE A 722 -17.39 19.95 -16.77
N VAL A 723 -18.57 19.50 -16.32
CA VAL A 723 -19.16 18.22 -16.79
C VAL A 723 -19.38 18.24 -18.30
N SER A 724 -19.95 19.32 -18.83
CA SER A 724 -20.25 19.44 -20.26
C SER A 724 -18.98 19.46 -21.12
N GLN A 725 -17.95 20.20 -20.69
CA GLN A 725 -16.68 20.28 -21.43
C GLN A 725 -15.90 18.96 -21.36
N LEU A 726 -15.87 18.31 -20.20
CA LEU A 726 -15.20 17.01 -20.05
C LEU A 726 -15.89 15.93 -20.89
N ALA A 727 -17.22 15.92 -20.97
CA ALA A 727 -17.97 15.01 -21.82
C ALA A 727 -17.72 15.21 -23.32
N ALA A 728 -17.28 16.40 -23.73
CA ALA A 728 -16.96 16.74 -25.11
C ALA A 728 -15.50 16.47 -25.51
N VAL A 729 -14.67 15.96 -24.58
CA VAL A 729 -13.26 15.64 -24.86
C VAL A 729 -13.17 14.42 -25.79
N GLU A 730 -12.43 14.57 -26.88
CA GLU A 730 -12.09 13.50 -27.81
C GLU A 730 -10.57 13.26 -27.94
N ASN A 731 -9.75 14.19 -27.44
CA ASN A 731 -8.29 14.12 -27.53
C ASN A 731 -7.59 14.92 -26.43
N GLU A 732 -6.28 14.73 -26.31
CA GLU A 732 -5.44 15.36 -25.29
C GLU A 732 -5.51 16.90 -25.32
N LYS A 733 -5.57 17.54 -26.50
CA LYS A 733 -5.63 19.01 -26.58
C LYS A 733 -6.90 19.56 -25.93
N GLN A 734 -8.03 18.91 -26.16
CA GLN A 734 -9.31 19.30 -25.53
C GLN A 734 -9.29 19.02 -24.03
N TYR A 735 -8.66 17.92 -23.60
CA TYR A 735 -8.45 17.65 -22.18
C TYR A 735 -7.64 18.77 -21.50
N GLN A 736 -6.56 19.25 -22.15
CA GLN A 736 -5.78 20.39 -21.68
C GLN A 736 -6.62 21.66 -21.56
N ASP A 737 -7.55 21.92 -22.48
CA ASP A 737 -8.45 23.08 -22.40
C ASP A 737 -9.39 23.00 -21.18
N VAL A 738 -9.75 21.79 -20.74
CA VAL A 738 -10.51 21.55 -19.51
C VAL A 738 -9.62 21.74 -18.28
N THR A 739 -8.43 21.13 -18.25
CA THR A 739 -7.51 21.27 -17.11
C THR A 739 -7.04 22.71 -16.92
N GLU A 740 -6.95 23.52 -17.97
CA GLU A 740 -6.58 24.94 -17.86
C GLU A 740 -7.61 25.75 -17.06
N LYS A 741 -8.90 25.40 -17.20
CA LYS A 741 -10.00 26.13 -16.58
C LYS A 741 -10.34 25.65 -15.17
N PHE A 742 -10.23 24.35 -14.92
CA PHE A 742 -10.82 23.73 -13.73
C PHE A 742 -9.80 22.98 -12.84
N ALA A 743 -8.63 22.62 -13.36
CA ALA A 743 -7.66 21.84 -12.60
C ALA A 743 -6.71 22.73 -11.79
N ILE A 744 -6.36 22.25 -10.60
CA ILE A 744 -5.25 22.78 -9.81
C ILE A 744 -3.98 22.08 -10.30
N ARG A 745 -3.41 22.61 -11.39
CA ARG A 745 -2.18 22.09 -12.02
C ARG A 745 -0.96 22.30 -11.13
N ARG A 746 0.15 21.61 -11.47
CA ARG A 746 1.48 21.81 -10.88
C ARG A 746 1.97 23.26 -10.93
N THR A 747 1.56 24.01 -11.93
CA THR A 747 1.91 25.42 -12.17
C THR A 747 0.96 26.39 -11.48
N HIS A 748 -0.17 25.93 -10.94
CA HIS A 748 -1.19 26.81 -10.37
C HIS A 748 -0.58 27.66 -9.23
N PRO A 749 -0.67 29.00 -9.25
CA PRO A 749 0.02 29.87 -8.30
C PRO A 749 -0.45 29.65 -6.85
N GLN A 750 -1.71 29.25 -6.67
CA GLN A 750 -2.30 28.89 -5.37
C GLN A 750 -2.31 27.37 -5.08
N PHE A 751 -1.45 26.57 -5.72
CA PHE A 751 -1.43 25.10 -5.53
C PHE A 751 -1.43 24.70 -4.05
N TRP A 752 -0.56 25.32 -3.23
CA TRP A 752 -0.45 24.98 -1.81
C TRP A 752 -1.70 25.29 -0.99
N GLN A 753 -2.41 26.37 -1.33
CA GLN A 753 -3.69 26.69 -0.69
C GLN A 753 -4.73 25.61 -0.96
N TYR A 754 -4.83 25.13 -2.20
CA TYR A 754 -5.76 24.05 -2.56
C TYR A 754 -5.30 22.69 -2.02
N SER A 755 -3.99 22.43 -1.93
CA SER A 755 -3.44 21.27 -1.24
C SER A 755 -3.85 21.25 0.23
N ASP A 756 -3.74 22.38 0.93
CA ASP A 756 -4.12 22.48 2.35
C ASP A 756 -5.63 22.31 2.52
N LEU A 757 -6.43 22.93 1.64
CA LEU A 757 -7.88 22.76 1.61
C LEU A 757 -8.28 21.30 1.37
N LEU A 758 -7.65 20.63 0.39
CA LEU A 758 -7.88 19.22 0.08
C LEU A 758 -7.66 18.35 1.31
N HIS A 759 -6.54 18.53 2.00
CA HIS A 759 -6.22 17.78 3.21
C HIS A 759 -7.16 18.10 4.38
N GLN A 760 -7.58 19.36 4.53
CA GLN A 760 -8.58 19.76 5.53
C GLN A 760 -9.93 19.05 5.29
N VAL A 761 -10.44 19.07 4.05
CA VAL A 761 -11.70 18.40 3.69
C VAL A 761 -11.54 16.87 3.81
N ALA A 762 -10.41 16.31 3.39
CA ALA A 762 -10.13 14.88 3.52
C ALA A 762 -10.10 14.41 4.98
N LYS A 763 -9.58 15.23 5.91
CA LYS A 763 -9.62 14.91 7.33
C LYS A 763 -11.06 14.79 7.86
N GLN A 764 -11.99 15.62 7.36
CA GLN A 764 -13.41 15.55 7.73
C GLN A 764 -14.09 14.29 7.17
N TYR A 765 -13.84 13.95 5.91
CA TYR A 765 -14.44 12.78 5.25
C TYR A 765 -13.86 11.43 5.69
N ARG A 766 -12.54 11.39 5.96
CA ARG A 766 -11.82 10.15 6.30
C ARG A 766 -11.73 9.89 7.79
N GLY A 767 -11.85 10.92 8.63
CA GLY A 767 -11.78 10.78 10.09
C GLY A 767 -10.52 10.01 10.50
N ILE A 768 -10.72 8.88 11.19
CA ILE A 768 -9.63 8.00 11.65
C ILE A 768 -8.76 7.47 10.51
N GLU A 769 -9.29 7.32 9.29
CA GLU A 769 -8.55 6.78 8.14
C GLU A 769 -7.73 7.83 7.38
N TYR A 770 -7.72 9.08 7.87
CA TYR A 770 -7.00 10.16 7.24
C TYR A 770 -5.48 9.97 7.37
N GLY A 771 -4.78 10.23 6.28
CA GLY A 771 -3.34 10.43 6.24
C GLY A 771 -3.01 11.39 5.10
N LEU A 772 -1.78 11.89 5.06
CA LEU A 772 -1.31 12.78 4.00
C LEU A 772 -1.35 12.05 2.64
N PHE A 773 -1.89 12.73 1.63
CA PHE A 773 -1.86 12.28 0.23
C PHE A 773 -0.47 12.49 -0.37
N ASP A 774 -0.18 11.78 -1.46
CA ASP A 774 1.12 11.85 -2.12
C ASP A 774 1.03 12.40 -3.55
N TYR A 775 1.86 13.42 -3.84
CA TYR A 775 1.86 14.15 -5.11
C TYR A 775 2.86 13.66 -6.16
N ASN A 776 3.51 12.51 -5.95
CA ASN A 776 4.44 11.94 -6.92
C ASN A 776 3.76 11.50 -8.24
N ARG A 777 2.43 11.33 -8.24
CA ARG A 777 1.63 10.97 -9.42
C ARG A 777 0.79 12.12 -9.97
N LEU A 778 0.86 13.31 -9.38
CA LEU A 778 0.15 14.47 -9.89
C LEU A 778 0.59 14.71 -11.35
N GLU A 779 -0.35 14.81 -12.26
CA GLU A 779 -0.02 14.91 -13.68
C GLU A 779 0.59 16.26 -14.05
N ASN A 780 1.17 16.31 -15.25
CA ASN A 780 1.64 17.55 -15.88
C ASN A 780 1.01 17.64 -17.27
N ARG A 781 -0.30 17.89 -17.30
CA ARG A 781 -1.13 17.97 -18.51
C ARG A 781 -2.02 19.20 -18.46
#